data_AF-A0A1F9DHJ9-F1
#
_entry.id   AF-A0A1F9DHJ9-F1
#
_cell.length_a   1.000
_cell.length_b   1.000
_cell.length_c   1.000
_cell.angle_alpha   90.00
_cell.angle_beta   90.00
_cell.angle_gamma   90.00
#
_symmetry.space_group_name_H-M   'P 1'
#
loop_
_entity.id
_entity.type
_entity.pdbx_description
1 polymer ?
#
loop_
_entity_poly.entity_id
_entity_poly.type
_entity_poly.pdbx_seq_one_letter_code
_entity_poly.pdbx_strand_id
1 'polypeptide(L)'
;MGIKKYCCQIFCITVIVLFVFASARVSATEQYSEQTGKGCIFCHQESTGGALKIGGIAYINNGYHYPIPERILKKAAFLQTPLHKTLRFIIGYLHLLAAVIFFGAIFYIHIFVRPIRLIGGIPKHERILGVSCMLTLAVTGVYLTWARVSRWGQFFDNTFGLMLFIKILFFLLMVALGVFAITFIHRRMQQDVERQKKPREGDAVTMASLAFFDGTKRKRGYVVYAKKIYDVTASPKWKGGRHFGRHSAGMDLTKSLKGAPHGPEVFEKVRYVGEIAKAGDTAHGLTRAQKTFIRMAYANLVIIFLILCCISIWRWGFPIRLIPETRADAISGATCVACHKEITPGIYHDWQGSVHAKVDVTCYKCHQTNREDNLFSKAHLENDPHPIAMVVTPKTCSGCHPREAAQYARSKHAHTYEIMWKVDYWLNDGMNNAIERTSGCYACHGTVVKLIDGKPVAGSWPNVGVGRKNPDDSLGSCSSCHTRHKFSVAEARKPEACDQCHLGPDHPQIEIYNESKHGTIYHAEGQGWNWNPDDGAWQAGRDYRAPTCATCHMSAAAYVPVTHDVTERLAWELQAPLTVRPKEFAPFPANTDWRVERDKMKQVCLQCHAQQWTDAHFANLDAAIANYNATYYKPTKALMDSLYNAGLLSKRSYFDEALEWEFYELWHHEGRRARMGAAMMAPDYAWWHGFYELKHRVVRINQQAEELQKNQKPSLYKKFPGRFEQ
;
A
#
# COMPACT_ATOMS: atom_id res chain seq x y z
N MET A 1 38.58 -17.88 41.29
CA MET A 1 37.31 -18.21 40.59
C MET A 1 36.36 -16.99 40.50
N GLY A 2 36.87 -15.77 40.23
CA GLY A 2 36.12 -14.52 40.43
C GLY A 2 35.94 -13.61 39.20
N ILE A 3 36.48 -13.94 38.03
CA ILE A 3 36.55 -12.99 36.89
C ILE A 3 35.43 -13.21 35.85
N LYS A 4 34.82 -14.41 35.78
CA LYS A 4 33.77 -14.72 34.78
C LYS A 4 32.38 -14.12 35.07
N LYS A 5 32.08 -13.68 36.29
CA LYS A 5 30.75 -13.10 36.63
C LYS A 5 30.61 -11.63 36.26
N TYR A 6 31.68 -10.85 36.34
CA TYR A 6 31.64 -9.42 36.02
C TYR A 6 31.68 -9.14 34.52
N CYS A 7 32.29 -10.02 33.72
CA CYS A 7 32.39 -9.83 32.27
C CYS A 7 31.02 -9.89 31.56
N CYS A 8 30.08 -10.70 32.08
CA CYS A 8 28.72 -10.80 31.52
C CYS A 8 27.84 -9.61 31.92
N GLN A 9 27.98 -9.11 33.15
CA GLN A 9 27.28 -7.89 33.60
C GLN A 9 27.80 -6.62 32.93
N ILE A 10 29.11 -6.51 32.72
CA ILE A 10 29.72 -5.38 32.01
C ILE A 10 29.30 -5.43 30.53
N PHE A 11 29.33 -6.59 29.87
CA PHE A 11 28.87 -6.73 28.48
C PHE A 11 27.38 -6.37 28.31
N CYS A 12 26.50 -6.80 29.23
CA CYS A 12 25.09 -6.41 29.19
C CYS A 12 24.88 -4.91 29.41
N ILE A 13 25.66 -4.26 30.29
CA ILE A 13 25.54 -2.82 30.54
C ILE A 13 26.11 -2.02 29.36
N THR A 14 27.24 -2.44 28.76
CA THR A 14 27.84 -1.76 27.61
C THR A 14 26.97 -1.89 26.35
N VAL A 15 26.28 -3.01 26.13
CA VAL A 15 25.31 -3.17 25.03
C VAL A 15 24.06 -2.32 25.26
N ILE A 16 23.56 -2.19 26.49
CA ILE A 16 22.42 -1.32 26.81
C ILE A 16 22.79 0.16 26.63
N VAL A 17 23.98 0.58 27.05
CA VAL A 17 24.46 1.97 26.88
C VAL A 17 24.71 2.30 25.40
N LEU A 18 25.32 1.38 24.63
CA LEU A 18 25.51 1.59 23.17
C LEU A 18 24.18 1.64 22.39
N PHE A 19 23.13 0.96 22.84
CA PHE A 19 21.79 1.05 22.24
C PHE A 19 21.00 2.30 22.67
N VAL A 20 21.24 2.84 23.87
CA VAL A 20 20.62 4.09 24.33
C VAL A 20 21.16 5.31 23.58
N PHE A 21 22.40 5.25 23.07
CA PHE A 21 23.00 6.32 22.26
C PHE A 21 22.82 6.15 20.74
N ALA A 22 22.19 5.07 20.27
CA ALA A 22 21.76 4.91 18.88
C ALA A 22 20.42 5.63 18.65
N SER A 23 20.40 6.94 18.90
CA SER A 23 19.28 7.80 18.56
C SER A 23 19.15 7.87 17.04
N ALA A 24 18.29 7.03 16.45
CA ALA A 24 17.82 7.27 15.09
C ALA A 24 17.27 8.71 15.04
N ARG A 25 17.84 9.54 14.17
CA ARG A 25 17.37 10.92 13.98
C ARG A 25 15.90 10.87 13.61
N VAL A 26 15.06 11.50 14.43
CA VAL A 26 13.63 11.67 14.12
C VAL A 26 13.54 12.63 12.94
N SER A 27 13.17 12.13 11.77
CA SER A 27 13.14 12.92 10.53
C SER A 27 11.93 13.85 10.39
N ALA A 28 11.05 13.95 11.39
CA ALA A 28 9.96 14.94 11.37
C ALA A 28 10.45 16.31 11.87
N THR A 29 11.42 16.89 11.15
CA THR A 29 11.95 18.24 11.41
C THR A 29 11.21 19.27 10.57
N GLU A 30 11.30 20.55 10.94
CA GLU A 30 10.81 21.67 10.13
C GLU A 30 11.38 21.61 8.70
N GLN A 31 12.66 21.26 8.57
CA GLN A 31 13.36 21.06 7.30
C GLN A 31 12.77 19.93 6.43
N TYR A 32 12.22 18.86 7.04
CA TYR A 32 11.52 17.78 6.32
C TYR A 32 10.09 18.18 5.91
N SER A 33 9.43 19.02 6.71
CA SER A 33 8.13 19.60 6.37
C SER A 33 8.24 20.56 5.18
N GLU A 34 9.31 21.36 5.11
CA GLU A 34 9.64 22.20 3.95
C GLU A 34 9.92 21.37 2.69
N GLN A 35 10.75 20.31 2.79
CA GLN A 35 11.06 19.42 1.65
C GLN A 35 9.84 18.68 1.09
N THR A 36 8.85 18.40 1.93
CA THR A 36 7.61 17.70 1.53
C THR A 36 6.47 18.65 1.16
N GLY A 37 6.61 19.95 1.45
CA GLY A 37 5.60 20.98 1.22
C GLY A 37 4.31 20.76 2.01
N LYS A 38 4.34 20.04 3.14
CA LYS A 38 3.16 19.70 3.95
C LYS A 38 3.16 20.47 5.27
N GLY A 39 2.20 21.38 5.44
CA GLY A 39 1.96 22.06 6.71
C GLY A 39 1.30 21.14 7.76
N CYS A 40 1.25 21.58 9.02
CA CYS A 40 0.74 20.83 10.17
C CYS A 40 -0.65 20.20 9.96
N ILE A 41 -1.53 20.87 9.20
CA ILE A 41 -2.90 20.42 8.88
C ILE A 41 -2.96 19.12 8.05
N PHE A 42 -1.84 18.70 7.48
CA PHE A 42 -1.72 17.40 6.82
C PHE A 42 -1.85 16.24 7.81
N CYS A 43 -1.22 16.39 8.98
CA CYS A 43 -1.25 15.36 10.03
C CYS A 43 -2.39 15.62 11.02
N HIS A 44 -2.68 16.88 11.29
CA HIS A 44 -3.56 17.29 12.37
C HIS A 44 -4.87 17.87 11.85
N GLN A 45 -5.91 17.81 12.68
CA GLN A 45 -7.20 18.43 12.38
C GLN A 45 -7.08 19.95 12.18
N GLU A 46 -6.16 20.59 12.89
CA GLU A 46 -5.92 22.03 12.84
C GLU A 46 -4.47 22.35 12.42
N SER A 47 -4.24 23.58 11.95
CA SER A 47 -2.92 24.07 11.54
C SER A 47 -1.96 24.29 12.72
N THR A 48 -2.49 24.38 13.94
CA THR A 48 -1.73 24.55 15.20
C THR A 48 -1.42 23.21 15.89
N GLY A 49 -1.92 22.08 15.37
CA GLY A 49 -1.80 20.76 15.98
C GLY A 49 -3.16 20.12 16.28
N GLY A 50 -3.23 19.23 17.27
CA GLY A 50 -4.48 18.59 17.69
C GLY A 50 -4.65 17.13 17.26
N ALA A 51 -5.88 16.62 17.27
CA ALA A 51 -6.14 15.21 16.96
C ALA A 51 -5.69 14.87 15.53
N LEU A 52 -5.10 13.68 15.37
CA LEU A 52 -4.57 13.27 14.09
C LEU A 52 -5.70 12.89 13.14
N LYS A 53 -5.63 13.42 11.92
CA LYS A 53 -6.46 12.97 10.80
C LYS A 53 -6.02 11.58 10.35
N ILE A 54 -6.78 10.96 9.45
CA ILE A 54 -6.38 9.71 8.80
C ILE A 54 -4.99 9.87 8.16
N GLY A 55 -4.72 11.01 7.52
CA GLY A 55 -3.41 11.36 6.97
C GLY A 55 -2.29 11.33 8.01
N GLY A 56 -2.47 11.98 9.17
CA GLY A 56 -1.49 11.96 10.26
C GLY A 56 -1.30 10.60 10.90
N ILE A 57 -2.38 9.85 11.10
CA ILE A 57 -2.30 8.46 11.60
C ILE A 57 -1.55 7.58 10.60
N ALA A 58 -1.84 7.73 9.31
CA ALA A 58 -1.18 7.01 8.25
C ALA A 58 0.29 7.41 8.11
N TYR A 59 0.63 8.69 8.34
CA TYR A 59 2.00 9.22 8.35
C TYR A 59 2.84 8.60 9.47
N ILE A 60 2.28 8.57 10.69
CA ILE A 60 2.91 7.87 11.83
C ILE A 60 3.04 6.37 11.51
N ASN A 61 2.00 5.78 10.93
CA ASN A 61 2.02 4.38 10.50
C ASN A 61 2.97 4.11 9.33
N ASN A 62 3.42 5.15 8.62
CA ASN A 62 4.48 5.10 7.61
C ASN A 62 5.86 5.40 8.20
N GLY A 63 5.96 5.57 9.52
CA GLY A 63 7.22 5.92 10.19
C GLY A 63 7.66 7.36 9.94
N TYR A 64 6.73 8.30 9.83
CA TYR A 64 6.99 9.72 9.58
C TYR A 64 7.68 9.98 8.22
N HIS A 65 7.35 9.17 7.21
CA HIS A 65 7.83 9.36 5.85
C HIS A 65 6.67 9.75 4.92
N TYR A 66 6.94 10.65 3.98
CA TYR A 66 6.04 11.07 2.90
C TYR A 66 6.72 10.82 1.53
N PRO A 67 5.99 10.43 0.47
CA PRO A 67 4.54 10.17 0.40
C PRO A 67 4.11 8.92 1.19
N ILE A 68 2.85 8.89 1.60
CA ILE A 68 2.28 7.75 2.33
C ILE A 68 1.69 6.75 1.31
N PRO A 69 2.13 5.48 1.31
CA PRO A 69 1.55 4.40 0.51
C PRO A 69 0.03 4.31 0.63
N GLU A 70 -0.67 4.03 -0.49
CA GLU A 70 -2.14 4.01 -0.50
C GLU A 70 -2.66 2.87 0.40
N ARG A 71 -1.96 1.74 0.44
CA ARG A 71 -2.21 0.64 1.39
C ARG A 71 -2.30 1.13 2.84
N ILE A 72 -1.36 1.99 3.26
CA ILE A 72 -1.28 2.47 4.65
C ILE A 72 -2.39 3.47 4.92
N LEU A 73 -2.71 4.34 3.95
CA LEU A 73 -3.86 5.24 4.01
C LEU A 73 -5.19 4.46 4.10
N LYS A 74 -5.40 3.45 3.26
CA LYS A 74 -6.60 2.57 3.27
C LYS A 74 -6.73 1.84 4.60
N LYS A 75 -5.64 1.24 5.12
CA LYS A 75 -5.65 0.58 6.43
C LYS A 75 -5.96 1.57 7.57
N ALA A 76 -5.37 2.76 7.54
CA ALA A 76 -5.64 3.80 8.54
C ALA A 76 -7.10 4.25 8.50
N ALA A 77 -7.66 4.47 7.31
CA ALA A 77 -9.07 4.83 7.12
C ALA A 77 -10.01 3.72 7.62
N PHE A 78 -9.75 2.47 7.21
CA PHE A 78 -10.52 1.30 7.63
C PHE A 78 -10.57 1.14 9.16
N LEU A 79 -9.43 1.28 9.82
CA LEU A 79 -9.35 1.20 11.28
C LEU A 79 -10.07 2.34 12.01
N GLN A 80 -10.33 3.47 11.34
CA GLN A 80 -11.05 4.61 11.91
C GLN A 80 -12.57 4.53 11.76
N THR A 81 -13.10 3.50 11.10
CA THR A 81 -14.55 3.25 11.02
C THR A 81 -15.17 3.01 12.40
N PRO A 82 -16.44 3.40 12.65
CA PRO A 82 -17.10 3.20 13.94
C PRO A 82 -17.08 1.74 14.41
N LEU A 83 -17.35 0.80 13.49
CA LEU A 83 -17.32 -0.64 13.76
C LEU A 83 -15.96 -1.09 14.28
N HIS A 84 -14.87 -0.70 13.60
CA HIS A 84 -13.52 -1.09 14.03
C HIS A 84 -13.06 -0.38 15.30
N LYS A 85 -13.54 0.84 15.58
CA LYS A 85 -13.31 1.51 16.86
C LYS A 85 -13.94 0.73 18.02
N THR A 86 -15.20 0.33 17.86
CA THR A 86 -15.93 -0.48 18.85
C THR A 86 -15.28 -1.85 19.03
N LEU A 87 -14.94 -2.54 17.93
CA LEU A 87 -14.28 -3.84 17.98
C LEU A 87 -12.92 -3.76 18.71
N ARG A 88 -12.11 -2.73 18.41
CA ARG A 88 -10.83 -2.49 19.07
C ARG A 88 -11.00 -2.18 20.55
N PHE A 89 -12.04 -1.43 20.91
CA PHE A 89 -12.38 -1.14 22.31
C PHE A 89 -12.74 -2.43 23.07
N ILE A 90 -13.62 -3.27 22.52
CA ILE A 90 -14.02 -4.55 23.11
C ILE A 90 -12.81 -5.46 23.28
N ILE A 91 -12.01 -5.64 22.22
CA ILE A 91 -10.82 -6.49 22.26
C ILE A 91 -9.78 -5.94 23.25
N GLY A 92 -9.62 -4.61 23.32
CA GLY A 92 -8.76 -3.96 24.30
C GLY A 92 -9.21 -4.22 25.73
N TYR A 93 -10.53 -4.14 26.00
CA TYR A 93 -11.10 -4.43 27.31
C TYR A 93 -10.92 -5.89 27.71
N LEU A 94 -11.18 -6.83 26.79
CA LEU A 94 -10.95 -8.26 27.00
C LEU A 94 -9.47 -8.56 27.28
N HIS A 95 -8.55 -7.92 26.56
CA HIS A 95 -7.11 -8.05 26.79
C HIS A 95 -6.73 -7.57 28.19
N LEU A 96 -7.23 -6.40 28.60
CA LEU A 96 -6.95 -5.83 29.92
C LEU A 96 -7.52 -6.71 31.04
N LEU A 97 -8.77 -7.15 30.91
CA LEU A 97 -9.43 -8.02 31.89
C LEU A 97 -8.66 -9.33 32.05
N ALA A 98 -8.27 -9.97 30.93
CA ALA A 98 -7.47 -11.19 30.96
C ALA A 98 -6.10 -10.95 31.62
N ALA A 99 -5.46 -9.81 31.39
CA ALA A 99 -4.18 -9.46 32.01
C ALA A 99 -4.32 -9.29 33.53
N VAL A 100 -5.36 -8.59 33.99
CA VAL A 100 -5.64 -8.37 35.41
C VAL A 100 -5.88 -9.69 36.13
N ILE A 101 -6.73 -10.55 35.56
CA ILE A 101 -7.02 -11.88 36.13
C ILE A 101 -5.74 -12.72 36.16
N PHE A 102 -4.96 -12.72 35.07
CA PHE A 102 -3.75 -13.53 34.95
C PHE A 102 -2.66 -13.11 35.94
N PHE A 103 -2.36 -11.81 36.01
CA PHE A 103 -1.39 -11.29 36.96
C PHE A 103 -1.90 -11.45 38.40
N GLY A 104 -3.18 -11.19 38.65
CA GLY A 104 -3.83 -11.40 39.94
C GLY A 104 -3.70 -12.83 40.45
N ALA A 105 -3.94 -13.83 39.60
CA ALA A 105 -3.77 -15.24 39.93
C ALA A 105 -2.31 -15.58 40.29
N ILE A 106 -1.36 -15.03 39.55
CA ILE A 106 0.07 -15.24 39.83
C ILE A 106 0.47 -14.60 41.16
N PHE A 107 0.04 -13.36 41.43
CA PHE A 107 0.28 -12.71 42.72
C PHE A 107 -0.38 -13.48 43.87
N TYR A 108 -1.61 -13.94 43.70
CA TYR A 108 -2.35 -14.71 44.71
C TYR A 108 -1.57 -15.98 45.11
N ILE A 109 -1.06 -16.74 44.14
CA ILE A 109 -0.28 -17.94 44.40
C ILE A 109 1.03 -17.61 45.13
N HIS A 110 1.70 -16.50 44.81
CA HIS A 110 2.99 -16.16 45.41
C HIS A 110 2.85 -15.57 46.82
N ILE A 111 1.78 -14.82 47.09
CA ILE A 111 1.56 -14.15 48.37
C ILE A 111 0.87 -15.07 49.37
N PHE A 112 -0.24 -15.72 48.99
CA PHE A 112 -1.11 -16.45 49.92
C PHE A 112 -0.85 -17.95 49.95
N VAL A 113 -0.63 -18.58 48.79
CA VAL A 113 -0.46 -20.04 48.70
C VAL A 113 1.00 -20.45 48.93
N ARG A 114 1.95 -19.70 48.38
CA ARG A 114 3.38 -20.02 48.23
C ARG A 114 3.64 -21.23 47.31
N PRO A 115 4.53 -21.14 46.31
CA PRO A 115 4.82 -22.25 45.37
C PRO A 115 5.22 -23.57 46.04
N ILE A 116 5.81 -23.52 47.25
CA ILE A 116 6.21 -24.70 48.01
C ILE A 116 5.01 -25.53 48.50
N ARG A 117 3.78 -24.99 48.57
CA ARG A 117 2.60 -25.76 48.95
C ARG A 117 1.97 -26.51 47.77
N LEU A 118 2.37 -26.22 46.54
CA LEU A 118 1.84 -26.81 45.29
C LEU A 118 2.67 -28.01 44.79
N ILE A 119 3.43 -28.63 45.68
CA ILE A 119 4.33 -29.75 45.38
C ILE A 119 3.59 -31.01 44.88
N GLY A 120 2.31 -31.19 45.25
CA GLY A 120 1.45 -32.27 44.76
C GLY A 120 0.95 -32.09 43.32
N GLY A 121 1.28 -30.96 42.68
CA GLY A 121 0.80 -30.58 41.36
C GLY A 121 -0.13 -29.36 41.40
N ILE A 122 -0.35 -28.76 40.23
CA ILE A 122 -1.19 -27.57 40.08
C ILE A 122 -2.67 -27.98 40.05
N PRO A 123 -3.55 -27.36 40.85
CA PRO A 123 -4.99 -27.63 40.81
C PRO A 123 -5.60 -27.46 39.41
N LYS A 124 -6.60 -28.28 39.08
CA LYS A 124 -7.21 -28.32 37.74
C LYS A 124 -7.81 -26.96 37.33
N HIS A 125 -8.48 -26.27 38.25
CA HIS A 125 -9.14 -24.98 37.98
C HIS A 125 -8.12 -23.86 37.75
N GLU A 126 -7.06 -23.77 38.56
CA GLU A 126 -5.96 -22.80 38.37
C GLU A 126 -5.27 -22.99 37.01
N ARG A 127 -5.07 -24.24 36.60
CA ARG A 127 -4.48 -24.56 35.30
C ARG A 127 -5.38 -24.13 34.13
N ILE A 128 -6.68 -24.40 34.22
CA ILE A 128 -7.64 -24.00 33.18
C ILE A 128 -7.68 -22.48 33.07
N LEU A 129 -7.77 -21.78 34.21
CA LEU A 129 -7.78 -20.32 34.26
C LEU A 129 -6.50 -19.73 33.63
N GLY A 130 -5.32 -20.24 34.01
CA GLY A 130 -4.05 -19.78 33.46
C GLY A 130 -3.95 -19.96 31.94
N VAL A 131 -4.36 -21.12 31.40
CA VAL A 131 -4.33 -21.38 29.95
C VAL A 131 -5.34 -20.50 29.20
N SER A 132 -6.55 -20.34 29.72
CA SER A 132 -7.58 -19.48 29.11
C SER A 132 -7.17 -18.01 29.06
N CYS A 133 -6.51 -17.51 30.11
CA CYS A 133 -5.97 -16.16 30.12
C CYS A 133 -4.78 -15.99 29.16
N MET A 134 -3.84 -16.94 29.13
CA MET A 134 -2.70 -16.90 28.19
C MET A 134 -3.18 -16.91 26.73
N LEU A 135 -4.16 -17.75 26.39
CA LEU A 135 -4.73 -17.81 25.06
C LEU A 135 -5.44 -16.50 24.70
N THR A 136 -6.29 -15.98 25.61
CA THR A 136 -6.98 -14.71 25.40
C THR A 136 -5.98 -13.57 25.17
N LEU A 137 -4.94 -13.45 25.99
CA LEU A 137 -3.89 -12.44 25.85
C LEU A 137 -3.11 -12.57 24.54
N ALA A 138 -2.82 -13.79 24.10
CA ALA A 138 -2.14 -14.04 22.84
C ALA A 138 -3.00 -13.61 21.64
N VAL A 139 -4.25 -14.07 21.56
CA VAL A 139 -5.16 -13.77 20.44
C VAL A 139 -5.47 -12.27 20.37
N THR A 140 -5.89 -11.68 21.50
CA THR A 140 -6.20 -10.25 21.55
C THR A 140 -4.95 -9.39 21.37
N GLY A 141 -3.79 -9.83 21.88
CA GLY A 141 -2.50 -9.16 21.70
C GLY A 141 -2.02 -9.14 20.24
N VAL A 142 -2.20 -10.25 19.50
CA VAL A 142 -1.91 -10.32 18.06
C VAL A 142 -2.79 -9.34 17.29
N TYR A 143 -4.10 -9.33 17.56
CA TYR A 143 -5.01 -8.38 16.92
C TYR A 143 -4.63 -6.92 17.20
N LEU A 144 -4.41 -6.57 18.47
CA LEU A 144 -4.07 -5.20 18.88
C LEU A 144 -2.72 -4.77 18.28
N THR A 145 -1.76 -5.70 18.16
CA THR A 145 -0.47 -5.45 17.51
C THR A 145 -0.63 -5.23 16.02
N TRP A 146 -1.41 -6.08 15.32
CA TRP A 146 -1.70 -5.92 13.89
C TRP A 146 -2.46 -4.63 13.57
N ALA A 147 -3.41 -4.23 14.43
CA ALA A 147 -4.16 -2.99 14.29
C ALA A 147 -3.26 -1.76 14.48
N ARG A 148 -2.15 -1.90 15.21
CA ARG A 148 -1.22 -0.80 15.55
C ARG A 148 -0.01 -0.73 14.63
N VAL A 149 0.51 -1.87 14.15
CA VAL A 149 1.73 -1.99 13.34
C VAL A 149 1.36 -2.28 11.88
N SER A 150 1.90 -1.48 10.94
CA SER A 150 1.57 -1.56 9.51
C SER A 150 2.73 -1.99 8.62
N ARG A 151 3.97 -1.94 9.15
CA ARG A 151 5.20 -2.42 8.51
C ARG A 151 6.10 -3.10 9.54
N TRP A 152 6.84 -4.14 9.13
CA TRP A 152 7.74 -4.88 10.04
C TRP A 152 8.87 -4.01 10.61
N GLY A 153 9.40 -3.07 9.82
CA GLY A 153 10.44 -2.13 10.28
C GLY A 153 10.02 -1.30 11.49
N GLN A 154 8.72 -1.07 11.73
CA GLN A 154 8.26 -0.27 12.87
C GLN A 154 8.69 -0.82 14.23
N PHE A 155 8.95 -2.13 14.36
CA PHE A 155 9.45 -2.72 15.60
C PHE A 155 10.85 -2.21 15.97
N PHE A 156 11.62 -1.71 15.01
CA PHE A 156 13.02 -1.35 15.19
C PHE A 156 13.30 0.12 14.89
N ASP A 157 12.40 0.79 14.18
CA ASP A 157 12.60 2.17 13.73
C ASP A 157 12.25 3.23 14.81
N ASN A 158 11.57 2.84 15.90
CA ASN A 158 11.24 3.77 16.97
C ASN A 158 11.14 3.09 18.34
N THR A 159 11.23 3.90 19.41
CA THR A 159 11.19 3.46 20.81
C THR A 159 9.90 2.72 21.16
N PHE A 160 8.77 3.13 20.56
CA PHE A 160 7.47 2.48 20.74
C PHE A 160 7.49 1.03 20.23
N GLY A 161 7.97 0.81 19.00
CA GLY A 161 8.05 -0.51 18.39
C GLY A 161 9.03 -1.41 19.12
N LEU A 162 10.18 -0.87 19.54
CA LEU A 162 11.19 -1.62 20.27
C LEU A 162 10.66 -2.09 21.63
N MET A 163 9.96 -1.22 22.36
CA MET A 163 9.32 -1.59 23.63
C MET A 163 8.21 -2.62 23.44
N LEU A 164 7.42 -2.51 22.37
CA LEU A 164 6.41 -3.51 22.03
C LEU A 164 7.06 -4.87 21.70
N PHE A 165 8.16 -4.87 20.96
CA PHE A 165 8.93 -6.08 20.64
C PHE A 165 9.47 -6.76 21.90
N ILE A 166 10.12 -6.01 22.79
CA ILE A 166 10.64 -6.51 24.08
C ILE A 166 9.51 -7.09 24.94
N LYS A 167 8.35 -6.41 25.01
CA LYS A 167 7.18 -6.91 25.74
C LYS A 167 6.68 -8.24 25.18
N ILE A 168 6.61 -8.37 23.86
CA ILE A 168 6.20 -9.61 23.19
C ILE A 168 7.18 -10.73 23.53
N LEU A 169 8.48 -10.47 23.51
CA LEU A 169 9.51 -11.45 23.86
C LEU A 169 9.36 -11.96 25.30
N PHE A 170 9.17 -11.05 26.26
CA PHE A 170 8.91 -11.44 27.66
C PHE A 170 7.61 -12.22 27.82
N PHE A 171 6.55 -11.84 27.11
CA PHE A 171 5.28 -12.57 27.14
C PHE A 171 5.44 -14.00 26.58
N LEU A 172 6.13 -14.15 25.44
CA LEU A 172 6.39 -15.47 24.85
C LEU A 172 7.24 -16.36 25.78
N LEU A 173 8.26 -15.78 26.42
CA LEU A 173 9.07 -16.49 27.41
C LEU A 173 8.23 -16.97 28.60
N MET A 174 7.37 -16.10 29.13
CA MET A 174 6.46 -16.42 30.23
C MET A 174 5.49 -17.54 29.86
N VAL A 175 4.87 -17.47 28.67
CA VAL A 175 3.97 -18.52 28.16
C VAL A 175 4.71 -19.84 27.99
N ALA A 176 5.92 -19.83 27.43
CA ALA A 176 6.74 -21.04 27.26
C ALA A 176 7.07 -21.70 28.61
N LEU A 177 7.47 -20.91 29.61
CA LEU A 177 7.72 -21.39 30.97
C LEU A 177 6.43 -21.94 31.61
N GLY A 178 5.29 -21.27 31.42
CA GLY A 178 3.98 -21.73 31.90
C GLY A 178 3.56 -23.07 31.31
N VAL A 179 3.63 -23.21 29.98
CA VAL A 179 3.31 -24.46 29.27
C VAL A 179 4.24 -25.58 29.69
N PHE A 180 5.55 -25.34 29.79
CA PHE A 180 6.52 -26.34 30.24
C PHE A 180 6.27 -26.80 31.69
N ALA A 181 5.91 -25.86 32.58
CA ALA A 181 5.54 -26.18 33.96
C ALA A 181 4.30 -27.06 34.05
N ILE A 182 3.27 -26.73 33.26
CA ILE A 182 1.97 -27.40 33.28
C ILE A 182 2.00 -28.79 32.61
N THR A 183 2.82 -28.98 31.59
CA THR A 183 2.86 -30.22 30.79
C THR A 183 3.89 -31.22 31.31
N PHE A 184 5.15 -30.78 31.44
CA PHE A 184 6.27 -31.67 31.73
C PHE A 184 6.55 -31.75 33.22
N ILE A 185 6.69 -30.60 33.89
CA ILE A 185 7.05 -30.55 35.32
C ILE A 185 5.91 -31.07 36.19
N HIS A 186 4.67 -30.70 35.90
CA HIS A 186 3.49 -31.24 36.60
C HIS A 186 3.41 -32.76 36.55
N ARG A 187 3.54 -33.37 35.36
CA ARG A 187 3.53 -34.83 35.19
C ARG A 187 4.66 -35.48 35.97
N ARG A 188 5.86 -34.88 35.94
CA ARG A 188 7.04 -35.38 36.65
C ARG A 188 6.92 -35.25 38.17
N MET A 189 6.32 -34.17 38.67
CA MET A 189 6.02 -34.01 40.10
C MET A 189 5.02 -35.05 40.59
N GLN A 190 3.97 -35.35 39.83
CA GLN A 190 3.02 -36.42 40.17
C GLN A 190 3.70 -37.80 40.21
N GLN A 191 4.58 -38.09 39.24
CA GLN A 191 5.35 -39.33 39.23
C GLN A 191 6.33 -39.42 40.42
N ASP A 192 6.97 -38.31 40.81
CA ASP A 192 7.87 -38.24 41.95
C ASP A 192 7.12 -38.48 43.28
N VAL A 193 5.93 -37.91 43.45
CA VAL A 193 5.07 -38.14 44.62
C VAL A 193 4.64 -39.60 44.71
N GLU A 194 4.23 -40.22 43.60
CA GLU A 194 3.89 -41.64 43.57
C GLU A 194 5.09 -42.55 43.86
N ARG A 195 6.29 -42.18 43.41
CA ARG A 195 7.53 -42.90 43.73
C ARG A 195 7.92 -42.79 45.20
N GLN A 196 7.69 -41.64 45.83
CA GLN A 196 7.98 -41.41 47.26
C GLN A 196 7.00 -42.13 48.20
N LYS A 197 5.81 -42.54 47.74
CA LYS A 197 4.88 -43.36 48.53
C LYS A 197 5.34 -44.81 48.72
N LYS A 198 6.32 -45.28 47.94
CA LYS A 198 6.80 -46.66 47.97
C LYS A 198 7.92 -46.81 49.02
N PRO A 199 7.75 -47.65 50.07
CA PRO A 199 8.75 -47.79 51.13
C PRO A 199 10.06 -48.40 50.59
N ARG A 200 11.20 -47.86 51.03
CA ARG A 200 12.54 -48.38 50.72
C ARG A 200 12.97 -49.40 51.78
N GLU A 201 13.91 -50.25 51.41
CA GLU A 201 14.46 -51.26 52.32
C GLU A 201 15.19 -50.58 53.48
N GLY A 202 14.65 -50.72 54.71
CA GLY A 202 15.15 -50.06 55.92
C GLY A 202 14.27 -48.94 56.48
N ASP A 203 13.21 -48.51 55.79
CA ASP A 203 12.28 -47.50 56.30
C ASP A 203 11.42 -48.04 57.46
N ALA A 204 11.15 -47.20 58.46
CA ALA A 204 10.25 -47.53 59.56
C ALA A 204 8.81 -47.73 59.04
N VAL A 205 8.18 -48.85 59.41
CA VAL A 205 6.84 -49.21 58.93
C VAL A 205 5.79 -48.32 59.61
N THR A 206 5.08 -47.54 58.81
CA THR A 206 3.93 -46.70 59.21
C THR A 206 2.61 -47.33 58.76
N MET A 207 1.47 -46.86 59.31
CA MET A 207 0.12 -47.31 58.90
C MET A 207 -0.13 -47.16 57.40
N ALA A 208 0.40 -46.11 56.76
CA ALA A 208 0.25 -45.88 55.32
C ALA A 208 1.09 -46.85 54.48
N SER A 209 2.27 -47.24 54.99
CA SER A 209 3.16 -48.20 54.33
C SER A 209 2.79 -49.67 54.57
N LEU A 210 1.94 -49.95 55.58
CA LEU A 210 1.60 -51.31 56.02
C LEU A 210 1.02 -52.16 54.87
N ALA A 211 0.19 -51.56 54.01
CA ALA A 211 -0.43 -52.22 52.87
C ALA A 211 0.58 -52.76 51.84
N PHE A 212 1.83 -52.29 51.83
CA PHE A 212 2.88 -52.80 50.94
C PHE A 212 3.48 -54.14 51.42
N PHE A 213 3.24 -54.52 52.67
CA PHE A 213 3.69 -55.76 53.32
C PHE A 213 2.58 -56.81 53.37
N ASP A 214 1.96 -57.07 52.21
CA ASP A 214 0.78 -57.92 52.02
C ASP A 214 1.06 -59.43 51.96
N GLY A 215 2.32 -59.86 52.04
CA GLY A 215 2.71 -61.28 51.96
C GLY A 215 2.52 -61.94 50.59
N THR A 216 2.08 -61.21 49.57
CA THR A 216 1.86 -61.74 48.22
C THR A 216 3.17 -61.82 47.42
N LYS A 217 3.28 -62.77 46.48
CA LYS A 217 4.43 -62.88 45.54
C LYS A 217 5.80 -62.86 46.25
N ARG A 218 5.97 -63.63 47.32
CA ARG A 218 7.20 -63.72 48.15
C ARG A 218 7.60 -62.43 48.87
N LYS A 219 6.73 -61.42 48.95
CA LYS A 219 6.94 -60.26 49.84
C LYS A 219 6.75 -60.66 51.30
N ARG A 220 7.27 -59.84 52.21
CA ARG A 220 7.01 -59.99 53.64
C ARG A 220 5.53 -59.70 53.94
N GLY A 221 4.94 -60.50 54.82
CA GLY A 221 3.58 -60.35 55.32
C GLY A 221 3.60 -59.83 56.75
N TYR A 222 3.19 -58.57 56.96
CA TYR A 222 3.12 -57.94 58.28
C TYR A 222 1.69 -57.72 58.72
N VAL A 223 1.39 -57.96 59.99
CA VAL A 223 0.09 -57.63 60.60
C VAL A 223 0.31 -56.77 61.82
N VAL A 224 -0.61 -55.85 62.08
CA VAL A 224 -0.57 -54.99 63.27
C VAL A 224 -1.61 -55.45 64.28
N TYR A 225 -1.19 -55.59 65.53
CA TYR A 225 -2.08 -55.81 66.67
C TYR A 225 -1.63 -54.91 67.83
N ALA A 226 -2.54 -54.09 68.35
CA ALA A 226 -2.28 -53.15 69.44
C ALA A 226 -1.02 -52.29 69.22
N LYS A 227 -0.88 -51.72 68.01
CA LYS A 227 0.26 -50.91 67.54
C LYS A 227 1.60 -51.66 67.38
N LYS A 228 1.64 -52.96 67.64
CA LYS A 228 2.80 -53.83 67.45
C LYS A 228 2.72 -54.54 66.10
N ILE A 229 3.85 -54.63 65.40
CA ILE A 229 4.00 -55.27 64.08
C ILE A 229 4.52 -56.69 64.28
N TYR A 230 3.85 -57.66 63.67
CA TYR A 230 4.22 -59.07 63.69
C TYR A 230 4.45 -59.59 62.27
N ASP A 231 5.56 -60.33 62.10
CA ASP A 231 5.93 -60.95 60.83
C ASP A 231 5.31 -62.34 60.71
N VAL A 232 4.26 -62.44 59.90
CA VAL A 232 3.52 -63.68 59.64
C VAL A 232 4.03 -64.40 58.39
N THR A 233 5.10 -63.92 57.73
CA THR A 233 5.59 -64.45 56.44
C THR A 233 5.88 -65.95 56.49
N ALA A 234 6.49 -66.42 57.59
CA ALA A 234 6.86 -67.83 57.76
C ALA A 234 5.75 -68.71 58.38
N SER A 235 4.61 -68.13 58.74
CA SER A 235 3.54 -68.86 59.41
C SER A 235 2.78 -69.76 58.42
N PRO A 236 2.64 -71.07 58.67
CA PRO A 236 1.85 -71.97 57.81
C PRO A 236 0.38 -71.55 57.69
N LYS A 237 -0.12 -70.78 58.67
CA LYS A 237 -1.51 -70.27 58.72
C LYS A 237 -1.73 -69.01 57.87
N TRP A 238 -0.68 -68.45 57.24
CA TRP A 238 -0.71 -67.21 56.46
C TRP A 238 -0.22 -67.40 55.02
N LYS A 239 -0.54 -68.54 54.41
CA LYS A 239 -0.06 -68.91 53.06
C LYS A 239 -0.50 -67.88 52.01
N GLY A 240 0.46 -67.32 51.28
CA GLY A 240 0.21 -66.30 50.25
C GLY A 240 -0.29 -64.96 50.78
N GLY A 241 -0.04 -64.65 52.07
CA GLY A 241 -0.48 -63.41 52.71
C GLY A 241 -1.93 -63.43 53.18
N ARG A 242 -2.61 -64.58 53.14
CA ARG A 242 -4.01 -64.73 53.60
C ARG A 242 -4.12 -65.68 54.78
N HIS A 243 -4.96 -65.31 55.74
CA HIS A 243 -5.31 -66.14 56.89
C HIS A 243 -6.72 -66.72 56.70
N PHE A 244 -6.82 -68.02 56.41
CA PHE A 244 -8.06 -68.78 56.17
C PHE A 244 -9.09 -68.06 55.27
N GLY A 245 -8.60 -67.29 54.29
CA GLY A 245 -9.44 -66.54 53.36
C GLY A 245 -10.17 -65.32 53.93
N ARG A 246 -10.10 -65.03 55.24
CA ARG A 246 -10.86 -63.92 55.85
C ARG A 246 -10.05 -62.64 56.07
N HIS A 247 -8.76 -62.76 56.32
CA HIS A 247 -7.88 -61.62 56.58
C HIS A 247 -6.65 -61.65 55.69
N SER A 248 -6.16 -60.47 55.33
CA SER A 248 -4.94 -60.28 54.55
C SER A 248 -3.85 -59.66 55.42
N ALA A 249 -2.60 -60.06 55.18
CA ALA A 249 -1.46 -59.32 55.69
C ALA A 249 -1.43 -57.90 55.08
N GLY A 250 -0.70 -57.00 55.70
CA GLY A 250 -0.67 -55.58 55.38
C GLY A 250 -1.81 -54.76 56.00
N MET A 251 -2.43 -55.27 57.08
CA MET A 251 -3.57 -54.62 57.76
C MET A 251 -3.39 -54.60 59.29
N ASP A 252 -4.08 -53.67 59.93
CA ASP A 252 -4.28 -53.66 61.38
C ASP A 252 -5.47 -54.53 61.74
N LEU A 253 -5.19 -55.63 62.45
CA LEU A 253 -6.16 -56.66 62.82
C LEU A 253 -6.57 -56.56 64.29
N THR A 254 -6.23 -55.47 64.97
CA THR A 254 -6.58 -55.25 66.39
C THR A 254 -8.06 -55.40 66.66
N LYS A 255 -8.92 -54.86 65.78
CA LYS A 255 -10.37 -55.02 65.89
C LYS A 255 -10.84 -56.40 65.44
N SER A 256 -10.22 -56.95 64.40
CA SER A 256 -10.58 -58.25 63.82
C SER A 256 -10.33 -59.42 64.76
N LEU A 257 -9.33 -59.32 65.65
CA LEU A 257 -9.03 -60.36 66.63
C LEU A 257 -10.16 -60.60 67.64
N LYS A 258 -11.00 -59.59 67.94
CA LYS A 258 -12.11 -59.72 68.90
C LYS A 258 -13.16 -60.77 68.49
N GLY A 259 -13.24 -61.09 67.19
CA GLY A 259 -14.16 -62.10 66.65
C GLY A 259 -13.45 -63.35 66.12
N ALA A 260 -12.18 -63.55 66.44
CA ALA A 260 -11.41 -64.70 66.00
C ALA A 260 -11.64 -65.92 66.92
N PRO A 261 -11.51 -67.16 66.41
CA PRO A 261 -11.63 -68.39 67.21
C PRO A 261 -10.41 -68.65 68.13
N HIS A 262 -9.53 -67.67 68.31
CA HIS A 262 -8.31 -67.73 69.11
C HIS A 262 -8.03 -66.33 69.70
N GLY A 263 -7.35 -66.26 70.85
CA GLY A 263 -6.99 -65.01 71.50
C GLY A 263 -5.63 -64.45 71.06
N PRO A 264 -5.12 -63.41 71.74
CA PRO A 264 -3.85 -62.76 71.42
C PRO A 264 -2.60 -63.62 71.69
N GLU A 265 -2.72 -64.74 72.39
CA GLU A 265 -1.64 -65.70 72.63
C GLU A 265 -0.99 -66.23 71.33
N VAL A 266 -1.70 -66.17 70.20
CA VAL A 266 -1.14 -66.56 68.90
C VAL A 266 0.06 -65.71 68.48
N PHE A 267 0.16 -64.45 68.96
CA PHE A 267 1.27 -63.56 68.64
C PHE A 267 2.57 -63.92 69.37
N GLU A 268 2.52 -64.74 70.43
CA GLU A 268 3.73 -65.27 71.09
C GLU A 268 4.52 -66.21 70.20
N LYS A 269 3.83 -66.85 69.23
CA LYS A 269 4.42 -67.78 68.26
C LYS A 269 4.84 -67.11 66.94
N VAL A 270 4.71 -65.79 66.85
CA VAL A 270 4.99 -65.00 65.64
C VAL A 270 6.06 -63.97 65.96
N ARG A 271 7.02 -63.79 65.04
CA ARG A 271 8.15 -62.87 65.26
C ARG A 271 7.66 -61.43 65.38
N TYR A 272 7.92 -60.80 66.52
CA TYR A 272 7.74 -59.37 66.71
C TYR A 272 8.80 -58.58 65.91
N VAL A 273 8.37 -57.57 65.16
CA VAL A 273 9.23 -56.75 64.29
C VAL A 273 9.53 -55.39 64.92
N GLY A 274 8.55 -54.79 65.62
CA GLY A 274 8.65 -53.44 66.18
C GLY A 274 7.29 -52.81 66.40
N GLU A 275 7.25 -51.55 66.85
CA GLU A 275 6.01 -50.76 66.90
C GLU A 275 5.81 -49.97 65.60
N ILE A 276 4.54 -49.67 65.29
CA ILE A 276 4.22 -48.85 64.13
C ILE A 276 4.69 -47.41 64.34
N ALA A 277 5.51 -46.91 63.42
CA ALA A 277 6.05 -45.56 63.50
C ALA A 277 4.93 -44.51 63.36
N LYS A 278 5.04 -43.41 64.12
CA LYS A 278 4.15 -42.24 63.96
C LYS A 278 4.44 -41.59 62.60
N ALA A 279 3.42 -41.00 61.98
CA ALA A 279 3.46 -40.49 60.61
C ALA A 279 4.50 -39.36 60.32
N GLY A 280 5.32 -38.96 61.30
CA GLY A 280 6.29 -37.86 61.19
C GLY A 280 7.74 -38.27 60.89
N ASP A 281 8.12 -39.55 61.01
CA ASP A 281 9.54 -39.95 61.04
C ASP A 281 10.22 -40.13 59.67
N THR A 282 9.51 -39.92 58.55
CA THR A 282 10.08 -40.00 57.19
C THR A 282 9.78 -38.73 56.38
N ALA A 283 10.35 -37.59 56.77
CA ALA A 283 10.29 -36.37 55.97
C ALA A 283 11.31 -36.43 54.82
N HIS A 284 10.87 -36.84 53.62
CA HIS A 284 11.72 -36.77 52.42
C HIS A 284 11.87 -35.31 51.93
N GLY A 285 13.11 -34.89 51.63
CA GLY A 285 13.41 -33.57 51.06
C GLY A 285 12.88 -33.38 49.63
N LEU A 286 12.80 -32.12 49.19
CA LEU A 286 12.27 -31.72 47.88
C LEU A 286 13.00 -32.38 46.70
N THR A 287 12.24 -32.94 45.75
CA THR A 287 12.78 -33.54 44.51
C THR A 287 13.29 -32.47 43.53
N ARG A 288 14.12 -32.90 42.56
CA ARG A 288 14.67 -31.99 41.53
C ARG A 288 13.56 -31.33 40.70
N ALA A 289 12.47 -32.05 40.40
CA ALA A 289 11.31 -31.49 39.68
C ALA A 289 10.60 -30.41 40.51
N GLN A 290 10.44 -30.63 41.81
CA GLN A 290 9.83 -29.67 42.73
C GLN A 290 10.68 -28.40 42.90
N LYS A 291 12.01 -28.54 43.00
CA LYS A 291 12.95 -27.40 43.03
C LYS A 291 12.92 -26.59 41.73
N THR A 292 12.85 -27.26 40.58
CA THR A 292 12.72 -26.60 39.28
C THR A 292 11.40 -25.85 39.15
N PHE A 293 10.29 -26.43 39.59
CA PHE A 293 8.97 -25.77 39.62
C PHE A 293 9.01 -24.45 40.41
N ILE A 294 9.61 -24.47 41.61
CA ILE A 294 9.72 -23.27 42.45
C ILE A 294 10.54 -22.19 41.74
N ARG A 295 11.70 -22.53 41.14
CA ARG A 295 12.51 -21.57 40.39
C ARG A 295 11.76 -20.96 39.21
N MET A 296 10.99 -21.78 38.47
CA MET A 296 10.18 -21.31 37.35
C MET A 296 9.05 -20.38 37.79
N ALA A 297 8.39 -20.67 38.91
CA ALA A 297 7.33 -19.82 39.45
C ALA A 297 7.85 -18.40 39.75
N TYR A 298 8.97 -18.30 40.47
CA TYR A 298 9.60 -17.00 40.76
C TYR A 298 10.19 -16.33 39.51
N ALA A 299 10.72 -17.09 38.54
CA ALA A 299 11.16 -16.52 37.26
C ALA A 299 10.00 -15.88 36.49
N ASN A 300 8.82 -16.52 36.45
CA ASN A 300 7.61 -15.95 35.86
C ASN A 300 7.16 -14.69 36.59
N LEU A 301 7.26 -14.64 37.92
CA LEU A 301 6.96 -13.44 38.70
C LEU A 301 7.86 -12.26 38.30
N VAL A 302 9.17 -12.50 38.15
CA VAL A 302 10.12 -11.47 37.68
C VAL A 302 9.77 -10.98 36.27
N ILE A 303 9.43 -11.90 35.35
CA ILE A 303 9.05 -11.54 33.98
C ILE A 303 7.81 -10.64 33.96
N ILE A 304 6.83 -10.87 34.83
CA ILE A 304 5.64 -9.99 34.96
C ILE A 304 6.05 -8.59 35.39
N PHE A 305 6.95 -8.45 36.36
CA PHE A 305 7.46 -7.14 36.76
C PHE A 305 8.20 -6.43 35.62
N LEU A 306 8.94 -7.17 34.79
CA LEU A 306 9.58 -6.61 33.60
C LEU A 306 8.54 -6.14 32.56
N ILE A 307 7.49 -6.92 32.32
CA ILE A 307 6.37 -6.54 31.45
C ILE A 307 5.66 -5.29 31.97
N LEU A 308 5.38 -5.22 33.28
CA LEU A 308 4.77 -4.04 33.91
C LEU A 308 5.69 -2.82 33.87
N CYS A 309 7.00 -3.00 34.00
CA CYS A 309 7.99 -1.94 33.83
C CYS A 309 7.96 -1.37 32.39
N CYS A 310 7.90 -2.23 31.36
CA CYS A 310 7.70 -1.78 29.98
C CYS A 310 6.41 -0.96 29.80
N ILE A 311 5.32 -1.35 30.47
CA ILE A 311 4.04 -0.61 30.44
C ILE A 311 4.14 0.73 31.18
N SER A 312 4.82 0.77 32.33
CA SER A 312 5.01 1.98 33.14
C SER A 312 5.84 3.02 32.39
N ILE A 313 6.98 2.61 31.82
CA ILE A 313 7.84 3.47 30.97
C ILE A 313 7.03 4.03 29.80
N TRP A 314 6.18 3.20 29.18
CA TRP A 314 5.33 3.60 28.05
C TRP A 314 4.21 4.59 28.43
N ARG A 315 3.57 4.43 29.60
CA ARG A 315 2.42 5.25 30.02
C ARG A 315 2.83 6.60 30.62
N TRP A 316 3.97 6.67 31.30
CA TRP A 316 4.33 7.85 32.10
C TRP A 316 5.58 8.60 31.62
N GLY A 317 6.43 8.01 30.77
CA GLY A 317 7.66 8.66 30.31
C GLY A 317 8.60 9.06 31.47
N PHE A 318 9.74 9.67 31.16
CA PHE A 318 10.54 10.38 32.18
C PHE A 318 9.94 11.79 32.41
N PRO A 319 10.02 12.35 33.63
CA PRO A 319 9.27 13.54 33.99
C PRO A 319 9.97 14.78 33.42
N ILE A 320 9.26 15.54 32.58
CA ILE A 320 9.24 17.01 32.43
C ILE A 320 8.80 17.31 30.98
N ARG A 321 7.56 17.78 30.80
CA ARG A 321 7.20 18.78 29.79
C ARG A 321 6.09 19.68 30.33
N LEU A 322 6.37 20.97 30.27
CA LEU A 322 5.55 22.12 30.64
C LEU A 322 4.89 22.68 29.37
N ILE A 323 3.61 23.05 29.48
CA ILE A 323 2.85 24.14 28.81
C ILE A 323 1.43 23.65 28.38
N PRO A 324 0.37 24.46 28.63
CA PRO A 324 -1.04 24.05 28.56
C PRO A 324 -1.70 24.34 27.20
N GLU A 325 -2.81 23.64 26.95
CA GLU A 325 -3.71 23.86 25.81
C GLU A 325 -4.57 25.13 25.96
N THR A 326 -4.84 25.80 24.84
CA THR A 326 -6.01 26.68 24.67
C THR A 326 -6.76 26.28 23.39
N ARG A 327 -8.06 25.97 23.56
CA ARG A 327 -9.07 25.75 22.51
C ARG A 327 -9.48 27.07 21.84
N ALA A 328 -9.87 27.01 20.56
CA ALA A 328 -10.99 27.73 19.92
C ALA A 328 -11.02 27.39 18.41
N ASP A 329 -12.12 27.36 17.67
CA ASP A 329 -13.52 27.03 17.91
C ASP A 329 -14.10 26.65 16.54
N ALA A 330 -15.23 25.96 16.56
CA ALA A 330 -16.00 25.57 15.38
C ALA A 330 -16.46 26.77 14.54
N ILE A 331 -16.57 26.59 13.21
CA ILE A 331 -17.44 27.42 12.38
C ILE A 331 -18.50 26.54 11.71
N SER A 332 -19.74 26.99 11.92
CA SER A 332 -21.01 26.45 11.47
C SER A 332 -21.31 26.86 10.03
N GLY A 333 -21.95 25.97 9.27
CA GLY A 333 -22.44 26.19 7.91
C GLY A 333 -22.34 24.88 7.12
N ALA A 334 -23.33 24.55 6.29
CA ALA A 334 -23.30 23.32 5.50
C ALA A 334 -22.06 23.32 4.60
N THR A 335 -21.03 22.55 4.97
CA THR A 335 -19.76 22.47 4.21
C THR A 335 -20.04 22.20 2.73
N CYS A 336 -19.20 22.68 1.81
CA CYS A 336 -19.34 22.41 0.37
C CYS A 336 -19.65 20.93 0.11
N VAL A 337 -19.02 20.04 0.89
CA VAL A 337 -19.22 18.59 0.88
C VAL A 337 -20.64 18.17 1.25
N ALA A 338 -21.26 18.74 2.28
CA ALA A 338 -22.61 18.39 2.72
C ALA A 338 -23.65 18.72 1.62
N CYS A 339 -23.54 19.89 0.99
CA CYS A 339 -24.44 20.30 -0.09
C CYS A 339 -24.17 19.52 -1.39
N HIS A 340 -22.91 19.45 -1.85
CA HIS A 340 -22.57 18.79 -3.11
C HIS A 340 -22.66 17.27 -3.08
N LYS A 341 -22.72 16.66 -1.89
CA LYS A 341 -23.07 15.24 -1.75
C LYS A 341 -24.49 14.94 -2.23
N GLU A 342 -25.43 15.86 -1.99
CA GLU A 342 -26.83 15.70 -2.38
C GLU A 342 -27.07 16.20 -3.82
N ILE A 343 -26.53 17.37 -4.18
CA ILE A 343 -26.82 18.01 -5.48
C ILE A 343 -25.97 17.43 -6.63
N THR A 344 -24.72 17.04 -6.34
CA THR A 344 -23.77 16.51 -7.36
C THR A 344 -23.05 15.26 -6.84
N PRO A 345 -23.77 14.16 -6.54
CA PRO A 345 -23.21 12.99 -5.87
C PRO A 345 -22.04 12.36 -6.63
N GLY A 346 -22.07 12.36 -7.97
CA GLY A 346 -20.96 11.85 -8.79
C GLY A 346 -19.65 12.61 -8.56
N ILE A 347 -19.70 13.95 -8.57
CA ILE A 347 -18.53 14.81 -8.30
C ILE A 347 -18.03 14.57 -6.88
N TYR A 348 -18.95 14.49 -5.91
CA TYR A 348 -18.60 14.22 -4.51
C TYR A 348 -17.89 12.87 -4.36
N HIS A 349 -18.41 11.80 -4.96
CA HIS A 349 -17.82 10.46 -4.83
C HIS A 349 -16.49 10.32 -5.56
N ASP A 350 -16.32 10.95 -6.73
CA ASP A 350 -15.03 11.02 -7.42
C ASP A 350 -13.97 11.71 -6.56
N TRP A 351 -14.30 12.89 -6.04
CA TRP A 351 -13.42 13.63 -5.14
C TRP A 351 -13.13 12.80 -3.87
N GLN A 352 -14.16 12.25 -3.22
CA GLN A 352 -14.03 11.44 -2.00
C GLN A 352 -13.09 10.24 -2.20
N GLY A 353 -13.12 9.62 -3.38
CA GLY A 353 -12.24 8.50 -3.74
C GLY A 353 -10.81 8.89 -4.13
N SER A 354 -10.57 10.17 -4.43
CA SER A 354 -9.30 10.69 -4.94
C SER A 354 -8.18 10.73 -3.89
N VAL A 355 -6.94 10.91 -4.35
CA VAL A 355 -5.80 11.24 -3.47
C VAL A 355 -5.99 12.62 -2.84
N HIS A 356 -6.56 13.57 -3.58
CA HIS A 356 -6.81 14.93 -3.11
C HIS A 356 -7.66 14.97 -1.83
N ALA A 357 -8.77 14.23 -1.77
CA ALA A 357 -9.56 14.13 -0.54
C ALA A 357 -8.77 13.50 0.62
N LYS A 358 -7.97 12.46 0.35
CA LYS A 358 -7.15 11.77 1.36
C LYS A 358 -6.05 12.66 1.97
N VAL A 359 -5.63 13.72 1.27
CA VAL A 359 -4.60 14.68 1.71
C VAL A 359 -5.18 16.07 1.99
N ASP A 360 -6.49 16.16 2.25
CA ASP A 360 -7.21 17.39 2.62
C ASP A 360 -7.17 18.50 1.56
N VAL A 361 -7.03 18.17 0.28
CA VAL A 361 -7.33 19.11 -0.82
C VAL A 361 -8.85 19.11 -1.00
N THR A 362 -9.51 20.10 -0.39
CA THR A 362 -10.97 20.26 -0.37
C THR A 362 -11.48 20.94 -1.65
N CYS A 363 -12.79 20.89 -1.87
CA CYS A 363 -13.44 21.64 -2.96
C CYS A 363 -13.01 23.11 -2.95
N TYR A 364 -13.05 23.73 -1.77
CA TYR A 364 -12.69 25.13 -1.61
C TYR A 364 -11.22 25.41 -1.94
N LYS A 365 -10.27 24.53 -1.59
CA LYS A 365 -8.85 24.77 -1.91
C LYS A 365 -8.57 24.88 -3.42
N CYS A 366 -9.33 24.18 -4.25
CA CYS A 366 -9.20 24.28 -5.70
C CYS A 366 -10.10 25.36 -6.31
N HIS A 367 -11.31 25.52 -5.80
CA HIS A 367 -12.29 26.42 -6.41
C HIS A 367 -12.27 27.83 -5.83
N GLN A 368 -11.61 28.09 -4.71
CA GLN A 368 -11.51 29.43 -4.14
C GLN A 368 -10.90 30.41 -5.15
N THR A 369 -11.45 31.62 -5.17
CA THR A 369 -10.96 32.77 -5.93
C THR A 369 -11.28 34.02 -5.12
N ASN A 370 -10.62 35.14 -5.36
CA ASN A 370 -11.00 36.38 -4.70
C ASN A 370 -12.12 37.11 -5.50
N ARG A 371 -12.72 38.14 -4.90
CA ARG A 371 -13.74 38.97 -5.58
C ARG A 371 -13.13 39.97 -6.59
N GLU A 372 -11.84 40.23 -6.49
CA GLU A 372 -11.12 41.19 -7.34
C GLU A 372 -10.82 40.61 -8.73
N ASP A 373 -10.67 39.28 -8.83
CA ASP A 373 -10.38 38.56 -10.06
C ASP A 373 -11.58 38.57 -11.03
N ASN A 374 -12.80 38.90 -10.56
CA ASN A 374 -14.06 38.78 -11.32
C ASN A 374 -14.30 37.38 -11.96
N LEU A 375 -13.60 36.34 -11.49
CA LEU A 375 -13.71 34.96 -11.97
C LEU A 375 -14.75 34.12 -11.19
N PHE A 376 -15.33 34.68 -10.13
CA PHE A 376 -16.24 33.96 -9.25
C PHE A 376 -17.67 33.87 -9.81
N SER A 377 -18.31 32.74 -9.61
CA SER A 377 -19.72 32.54 -10.00
C SER A 377 -20.66 33.36 -9.11
N LYS A 378 -21.31 34.39 -9.66
CA LYS A 378 -22.30 35.19 -8.91
C LYS A 378 -23.47 34.35 -8.39
N ALA A 379 -23.92 33.37 -9.18
CA ALA A 379 -25.02 32.48 -8.77
C ALA A 379 -24.64 31.55 -7.60
N HIS A 380 -23.36 31.21 -7.44
CA HIS A 380 -22.92 30.47 -6.26
C HIS A 380 -23.06 31.32 -4.99
N LEU A 381 -22.81 32.63 -5.08
CA LEU A 381 -22.91 33.55 -3.95
C LEU A 381 -24.33 33.70 -3.38
N GLU A 382 -25.35 33.36 -4.16
CA GLU A 382 -26.74 33.31 -3.68
C GLU A 382 -26.96 32.18 -2.66
N ASN A 383 -26.12 31.13 -2.68
CA ASN A 383 -26.26 29.93 -1.87
C ASN A 383 -25.18 29.82 -0.78
N ASP A 384 -23.96 30.30 -1.04
CA ASP A 384 -22.85 30.29 -0.10
C ASP A 384 -21.97 31.55 -0.26
N PRO A 385 -21.62 32.27 0.82
CA PRO A 385 -20.93 33.54 0.74
C PRO A 385 -19.49 33.47 0.22
N HIS A 386 -18.89 32.26 0.14
CA HIS A 386 -17.53 32.08 -0.32
C HIS A 386 -17.44 32.18 -1.85
N PRO A 387 -16.60 33.09 -2.39
CA PRO A 387 -16.37 33.19 -3.84
C PRO A 387 -15.64 31.94 -4.37
N ILE A 388 -16.20 31.36 -5.42
CA ILE A 388 -15.62 30.21 -6.12
C ILE A 388 -15.56 30.45 -7.63
N ALA A 389 -14.47 30.01 -8.25
CA ALA A 389 -14.30 29.90 -9.69
C ALA A 389 -14.75 28.51 -10.17
N MET A 390 -15.57 28.47 -11.22
CA MET A 390 -15.98 27.20 -11.82
C MET A 390 -14.89 26.57 -12.69
N VAL A 391 -14.02 27.38 -13.28
CA VAL A 391 -12.92 26.94 -14.14
C VAL A 391 -11.63 26.95 -13.34
N VAL A 392 -11.23 25.77 -12.84
CA VAL A 392 -9.91 25.58 -12.21
C VAL A 392 -8.85 25.49 -13.29
N THR A 393 -7.78 26.26 -13.15
CA THR A 393 -6.77 26.47 -14.18
C THR A 393 -5.42 25.86 -13.77
N PRO A 394 -4.47 25.69 -14.71
CA PRO A 394 -3.10 25.32 -14.40
C PRO A 394 -2.42 26.19 -13.33
N LYS A 395 -2.77 27.49 -13.22
CA LYS A 395 -2.24 28.36 -12.16
C LYS A 395 -2.71 27.95 -10.77
N THR A 396 -3.93 27.47 -10.61
CA THR A 396 -4.38 26.90 -9.34
C THR A 396 -3.59 25.63 -9.00
N CYS A 397 -3.41 24.75 -9.98
CA CYS A 397 -2.66 23.51 -9.80
C CYS A 397 -1.20 23.76 -9.41
N SER A 398 -0.57 24.81 -9.96
CA SER A 398 0.85 25.11 -9.74
C SER A 398 1.18 25.48 -8.29
N GLY A 399 0.19 25.90 -7.49
CA GLY A 399 0.39 26.14 -6.05
C GLY A 399 0.83 24.90 -5.28
N CYS A 400 0.49 23.70 -5.76
CA CYS A 400 0.95 22.41 -5.19
C CYS A 400 1.82 21.60 -6.16
N HIS A 401 1.66 21.81 -7.47
CA HIS A 401 2.34 21.08 -8.55
C HIS A 401 3.13 22.03 -9.48
N PRO A 402 4.07 22.83 -8.94
CA PRO A 402 4.74 23.88 -9.71
C PRO A 402 5.60 23.32 -10.84
N ARG A 403 6.22 22.14 -10.64
CA ARG A 403 7.07 21.51 -11.64
C ARG A 403 6.26 21.00 -12.83
N GLU A 404 5.17 20.29 -12.58
CA GLU A 404 4.29 19.74 -13.60
C GLU A 404 3.62 20.86 -14.39
N ALA A 405 3.15 21.92 -13.72
CA ALA A 405 2.59 23.09 -14.39
C ALA A 405 3.61 23.81 -15.28
N ALA A 406 4.86 23.98 -14.81
CA ALA A 406 5.92 24.61 -15.61
C ALA A 406 6.37 23.75 -16.80
N GLN A 407 6.38 22.42 -16.65
CA GLN A 407 6.61 21.46 -17.74
C GLN A 407 5.50 21.54 -18.80
N TYR A 408 4.25 21.49 -18.35
CA TYR A 408 3.11 21.55 -19.25
C TYR A 408 3.04 22.88 -19.99
N ALA A 409 3.24 24.01 -19.30
CA ALA A 409 3.08 25.36 -19.87
C ALA A 409 3.97 25.66 -21.08
N ARG A 410 5.14 25.03 -21.17
CA ARG A 410 6.07 25.18 -22.32
C ARG A 410 5.89 24.12 -23.41
N SER A 411 4.99 23.16 -23.19
CA SER A 411 4.81 22.01 -24.06
C SER A 411 3.98 22.34 -25.29
N LYS A 412 4.15 21.56 -26.37
CA LYS A 412 3.26 21.62 -27.54
C LYS A 412 1.78 21.48 -27.20
N HIS A 413 1.43 20.69 -26.17
CA HIS A 413 0.04 20.54 -25.73
C HIS A 413 -0.55 21.87 -25.26
N ALA A 414 0.16 22.63 -24.41
CA ALA A 414 -0.32 23.95 -23.97
C ALA A 414 -0.49 24.93 -25.13
N HIS A 415 0.31 24.80 -26.19
CA HIS A 415 0.30 25.68 -27.35
C HIS A 415 -0.50 25.14 -28.55
N THR A 416 -1.18 23.99 -28.44
CA THR A 416 -1.77 23.33 -29.60
C THR A 416 -2.86 24.16 -30.28
N TYR A 417 -3.61 24.97 -29.52
CA TYR A 417 -4.61 25.88 -30.07
C TYR A 417 -3.98 26.86 -31.07
N GLU A 418 -2.85 27.46 -30.71
CA GLU A 418 -2.10 28.36 -31.58
C GLU A 418 -1.48 27.62 -32.77
N ILE A 419 -0.91 26.44 -32.53
CA ILE A 419 -0.28 25.62 -33.59
C ILE A 419 -1.30 25.23 -34.65
N MET A 420 -2.49 24.81 -34.26
CA MET A 420 -3.58 24.43 -35.16
C MET A 420 -3.88 25.57 -36.16
N TRP A 421 -4.05 26.80 -35.69
CA TRP A 421 -4.29 27.96 -36.55
C TRP A 421 -3.11 28.33 -37.46
N LYS A 422 -1.88 27.95 -37.10
CA LYS A 422 -0.69 28.19 -37.94
C LYS A 422 -0.50 27.16 -39.05
N VAL A 423 -1.14 26.00 -38.97
CA VAL A 423 -0.85 24.83 -39.84
C VAL A 423 -2.05 24.41 -40.67
N ASP A 424 -3.25 24.57 -40.13
CA ASP A 424 -4.45 23.96 -40.69
C ASP A 424 -5.11 24.87 -41.73
N TYR A 425 -4.89 24.57 -43.02
CA TYR A 425 -5.54 25.28 -44.13
C TYR A 425 -7.07 25.15 -44.10
N TRP A 426 -7.60 24.06 -43.55
CA TRP A 426 -9.04 23.80 -43.53
C TRP A 426 -9.77 24.80 -42.63
N LEU A 427 -9.20 25.07 -41.46
CA LEU A 427 -9.64 26.12 -40.53
C LEU A 427 -9.41 27.52 -41.09
N ASN A 428 -8.22 27.78 -41.64
CA ASN A 428 -7.83 29.11 -42.12
C ASN A 428 -8.65 29.60 -43.32
N ASP A 429 -8.99 28.71 -44.26
CA ASP A 429 -9.77 29.05 -45.45
C ASP A 429 -11.29 29.06 -45.18
N GLY A 430 -11.68 28.76 -43.95
CA GLY A 430 -13.07 28.75 -43.51
C GLY A 430 -13.86 27.55 -44.03
N MET A 431 -13.24 26.40 -44.28
CA MET A 431 -13.93 25.20 -44.81
C MET A 431 -14.84 24.49 -43.79
N ASN A 432 -15.22 25.17 -42.71
CA ASN A 432 -16.03 24.64 -41.61
C ASN A 432 -16.84 25.75 -40.94
N ASN A 433 -17.84 25.41 -40.13
CA ASN A 433 -18.62 26.38 -39.35
C ASN A 433 -18.31 26.38 -37.84
N ALA A 434 -18.92 27.32 -37.10
CA ALA A 434 -18.76 27.42 -35.65
C ALA A 434 -19.15 26.13 -34.90
N ILE A 435 -20.18 25.43 -35.38
CA ILE A 435 -20.68 24.20 -34.74
C ILE A 435 -19.64 23.09 -34.94
N GLU A 436 -19.17 22.89 -36.16
CA GLU A 436 -18.14 21.88 -36.51
C GLU A 436 -16.82 22.11 -35.74
N ARG A 437 -16.38 23.37 -35.63
CA ARG A 437 -15.19 23.71 -34.82
C ARG A 437 -15.37 23.34 -33.35
N THR A 438 -16.54 23.65 -32.80
CA THR A 438 -16.86 23.44 -31.37
C THR A 438 -17.03 21.96 -31.04
N SER A 439 -17.67 21.20 -31.93
CA SER A 439 -17.94 19.77 -31.72
C SER A 439 -16.74 18.87 -32.02
N GLY A 440 -15.86 19.26 -32.95
CA GLY A 440 -14.67 18.51 -33.35
C GLY A 440 -13.37 19.10 -32.82
N CYS A 441 -12.81 20.07 -33.55
CA CYS A 441 -11.44 20.58 -33.35
C CYS A 441 -11.19 21.06 -31.91
N TYR A 442 -12.08 21.89 -31.38
CA TYR A 442 -11.89 22.51 -30.07
C TYR A 442 -12.01 21.52 -28.91
N ALA A 443 -12.69 20.38 -29.09
CA ALA A 443 -12.76 19.36 -28.06
C ALA A 443 -11.36 18.82 -27.70
N CYS A 444 -10.48 18.71 -28.71
CA CYS A 444 -9.10 18.23 -28.56
C CYS A 444 -8.09 19.38 -28.35
N HIS A 445 -8.16 20.43 -29.17
CA HIS A 445 -7.16 21.51 -29.17
C HIS A 445 -7.42 22.60 -28.13
N GLY A 446 -8.69 22.78 -27.73
CA GLY A 446 -9.10 23.75 -26.74
C GLY A 446 -9.92 24.91 -27.30
N THR A 447 -10.55 25.65 -26.40
CA THR A 447 -11.29 26.90 -26.67
C THR A 447 -10.63 28.08 -25.98
N VAL A 448 -11.05 29.30 -26.33
CA VAL A 448 -10.84 30.48 -25.49
C VAL A 448 -12.04 30.61 -24.54
N VAL A 449 -11.82 30.31 -23.26
CA VAL A 449 -12.89 30.34 -22.26
C VAL A 449 -13.24 31.78 -21.93
N LYS A 450 -14.51 32.15 -22.15
CA LYS A 450 -15.04 33.48 -21.81
C LYS A 450 -16.05 33.34 -20.68
N LEU A 451 -16.01 34.27 -19.72
CA LEU A 451 -16.94 34.31 -18.59
C LEU A 451 -17.89 35.49 -18.72
N ILE A 452 -19.16 35.28 -18.36
CA ILE A 452 -20.16 36.32 -18.07
C ILE A 452 -20.65 36.05 -16.65
N ASP A 453 -20.52 37.02 -15.75
CA ASP A 453 -20.88 36.89 -14.33
C ASP A 453 -20.23 35.67 -13.63
N GLY A 454 -19.00 35.35 -14.03
CA GLY A 454 -18.24 34.19 -13.54
C GLY A 454 -18.72 32.84 -14.07
N LYS A 455 -19.69 32.83 -15.00
CA LYS A 455 -20.16 31.63 -15.70
C LYS A 455 -19.54 31.52 -17.09
N PRO A 456 -18.97 30.36 -17.47
CA PRO A 456 -18.45 30.19 -18.80
C PRO A 456 -19.58 30.14 -19.83
N VAL A 457 -19.36 30.79 -20.97
CA VAL A 457 -20.36 30.88 -22.04
C VAL A 457 -20.41 29.61 -22.88
N ALA A 458 -21.61 29.29 -23.39
CA ALA A 458 -21.81 28.18 -24.33
C ALA A 458 -20.88 28.30 -25.55
N GLY A 459 -20.40 27.17 -26.05
CA GLY A 459 -19.40 27.10 -27.12
C GLY A 459 -17.95 27.32 -26.67
N SER A 460 -17.73 27.91 -25.49
CA SER A 460 -16.38 27.99 -24.89
C SER A 460 -16.14 26.93 -23.80
N TRP A 461 -17.21 26.36 -23.24
CA TRP A 461 -17.21 25.36 -22.18
C TRP A 461 -18.46 24.46 -22.30
N PRO A 462 -18.43 23.18 -21.88
CA PRO A 462 -17.31 22.41 -21.30
C PRO A 462 -16.18 22.16 -22.30
N ASN A 463 -14.95 22.27 -21.84
CA ASN A 463 -13.78 22.03 -22.69
C ASN A 463 -12.61 21.44 -21.87
N VAL A 464 -12.02 20.37 -22.40
CA VAL A 464 -10.83 19.71 -21.85
C VAL A 464 -9.71 19.66 -22.89
N GLY A 465 -9.78 20.49 -23.94
CA GLY A 465 -8.75 20.51 -24.95
C GLY A 465 -7.40 20.94 -24.37
N VAL A 466 -6.33 20.30 -24.81
CA VAL A 466 -5.02 20.38 -24.13
C VAL A 466 -4.39 21.77 -24.22
N GLY A 467 -4.78 22.60 -25.20
CA GLY A 467 -4.32 23.97 -25.40
C GLY A 467 -5.37 25.05 -25.06
N ARG A 468 -6.40 24.73 -24.26
CA ARG A 468 -7.45 25.67 -23.84
C ARG A 468 -6.85 26.95 -23.27
N LYS A 469 -7.27 28.13 -23.75
CA LYS A 469 -6.92 29.41 -23.12
C LYS A 469 -7.91 29.71 -21.99
N ASN A 470 -7.38 29.79 -20.76
CA ASN A 470 -8.19 29.99 -19.55
C ASN A 470 -8.49 31.47 -19.29
N PRO A 471 -9.49 31.79 -18.45
CA PRO A 471 -9.84 33.17 -18.08
C PRO A 471 -8.72 33.95 -17.38
N ASP A 472 -7.77 33.25 -16.76
CA ASP A 472 -6.59 33.82 -16.10
C ASP A 472 -5.37 33.89 -17.03
N ASP A 473 -5.57 33.79 -18.35
CA ASP A 473 -4.56 33.71 -19.41
C ASP A 473 -3.61 32.51 -19.36
N SER A 474 -3.77 31.59 -18.40
CA SER A 474 -2.98 30.36 -18.42
C SER A 474 -3.40 29.44 -19.56
N LEU A 475 -2.46 28.67 -20.10
CA LEU A 475 -2.70 27.76 -21.20
C LEU A 475 -2.84 26.32 -20.72
N GLY A 476 -3.89 25.66 -21.23
CA GLY A 476 -4.13 24.24 -21.13
C GLY A 476 -5.14 23.78 -20.08
N SER A 477 -5.34 22.46 -20.06
CA SER A 477 -6.25 21.77 -19.16
C SER A 477 -5.53 20.63 -18.45
N CYS A 478 -5.32 20.75 -17.13
CA CYS A 478 -4.75 19.67 -16.32
C CYS A 478 -5.71 18.49 -16.09
N SER A 479 -6.90 18.50 -16.71
CA SER A 479 -7.91 17.44 -16.54
C SER A 479 -8.12 16.61 -17.81
N SER A 480 -7.26 16.75 -18.82
CA SER A 480 -7.37 16.05 -20.09
C SER A 480 -6.97 14.57 -20.00
N CYS A 481 -5.96 14.23 -19.18
CA CYS A 481 -5.45 12.85 -19.08
C CYS A 481 -5.80 12.16 -17.75
N HIS A 482 -5.82 12.91 -16.64
CA HIS A 482 -6.30 12.43 -15.33
C HIS A 482 -7.50 13.27 -14.93
N THR A 483 -8.69 12.78 -15.28
CA THR A 483 -9.91 13.57 -15.30
C THR A 483 -10.36 14.01 -13.91
N ARG A 484 -11.06 15.14 -13.89
CA ARG A 484 -11.76 15.61 -12.68
C ARG A 484 -12.94 14.69 -12.39
N HIS A 485 -13.29 14.37 -11.14
CA HIS A 485 -12.70 14.88 -9.88
C HIS A 485 -11.83 13.84 -9.16
N LYS A 486 -11.48 12.75 -9.85
CA LYS A 486 -10.67 11.66 -9.30
C LYS A 486 -9.18 11.92 -9.38
N PHE A 487 -8.72 12.62 -10.44
CA PHE A 487 -7.33 13.00 -10.68
C PHE A 487 -6.34 11.83 -10.51
N SER A 488 -6.66 10.70 -11.14
CA SER A 488 -5.93 9.44 -10.96
C SER A 488 -4.69 9.36 -11.85
N VAL A 489 -3.49 9.23 -11.25
CA VAL A 489 -2.26 8.95 -12.03
C VAL A 489 -2.34 7.62 -12.79
N ALA A 490 -3.05 6.64 -12.22
CA ALA A 490 -3.28 5.35 -12.87
C ALA A 490 -4.14 5.48 -14.14
N GLU A 491 -5.03 6.47 -14.18
CA GLU A 491 -5.83 6.78 -15.37
C GLU A 491 -4.95 7.41 -16.44
N ALA A 492 -4.17 8.44 -16.10
CA ALA A 492 -3.24 9.09 -17.05
C ALA A 492 -2.15 8.17 -17.60
N ARG A 493 -1.83 7.06 -16.92
CA ARG A 493 -0.84 6.07 -17.39
C ARG A 493 -1.39 5.11 -18.44
N LYS A 494 -2.71 4.99 -18.53
CA LYS A 494 -3.38 4.07 -19.43
C LYS A 494 -3.55 4.68 -20.83
N PRO A 495 -3.46 3.87 -21.91
CA PRO A 495 -3.64 4.34 -23.28
C PRO A 495 -4.97 5.07 -23.53
N GLU A 496 -6.03 4.67 -22.82
CA GLU A 496 -7.37 5.25 -22.93
C GLU A 496 -7.46 6.69 -22.42
N ALA A 497 -6.42 7.21 -21.73
CA ALA A 497 -6.34 8.64 -21.42
C ALA A 497 -5.91 9.50 -22.62
N CYS A 498 -5.42 8.87 -23.70
CA CYS A 498 -4.91 9.54 -24.89
C CYS A 498 -5.89 9.42 -26.08
N ASP A 499 -6.74 8.39 -26.08
CA ASP A 499 -7.53 7.96 -27.24
C ASP A 499 -8.66 8.91 -27.63
N GLN A 500 -9.06 9.84 -26.75
CA GLN A 500 -10.02 10.89 -27.09
C GLN A 500 -9.50 11.81 -28.21
N CYS A 501 -8.18 12.04 -28.26
CA CYS A 501 -7.56 13.02 -29.17
C CYS A 501 -6.56 12.39 -30.15
N HIS A 502 -5.88 11.32 -29.76
CA HIS A 502 -4.84 10.65 -30.55
C HIS A 502 -5.40 9.44 -31.31
N LEU A 503 -6.31 9.73 -32.23
CA LEU A 503 -7.08 8.76 -33.01
C LEU A 503 -7.36 9.28 -34.41
N GLY A 504 -7.99 8.44 -35.23
CA GLY A 504 -8.64 8.88 -36.46
C GLY A 504 -7.68 9.01 -37.64
N PRO A 505 -8.14 9.63 -38.74
CA PRO A 505 -7.52 9.43 -40.03
C PRO A 505 -6.15 10.09 -40.18
N ASP A 506 -5.89 11.18 -39.47
CA ASP A 506 -4.69 11.99 -39.64
C ASP A 506 -3.61 11.67 -38.61
N HIS A 507 -3.98 11.19 -37.43
CA HIS A 507 -3.04 10.75 -36.43
C HIS A 507 -3.60 9.58 -35.60
N PRO A 508 -3.67 8.37 -36.18
CA PRO A 508 -4.27 7.19 -35.54
C PRO A 508 -3.34 6.53 -34.51
N GLN A 509 -2.82 7.28 -33.53
CA GLN A 509 -1.83 6.71 -32.62
C GLN A 509 -2.41 5.62 -31.72
N ILE A 510 -3.67 5.73 -31.29
CA ILE A 510 -4.29 4.67 -30.50
C ILE A 510 -4.52 3.39 -31.32
N GLU A 511 -4.94 3.50 -32.57
CA GLU A 511 -5.16 2.35 -33.45
C GLU A 511 -3.82 1.67 -33.79
N ILE A 512 -2.79 2.47 -34.10
CA ILE A 512 -1.41 2.01 -34.28
C ILE A 512 -0.92 1.29 -33.01
N TYR A 513 -1.11 1.88 -31.84
CA TYR A 513 -0.71 1.25 -30.58
C TYR A 513 -1.42 -0.08 -30.37
N ASN A 514 -2.74 -0.13 -30.60
CA ASN A 514 -3.57 -1.32 -30.42
C ASN A 514 -3.19 -2.47 -31.37
N GLU A 515 -2.82 -2.16 -32.61
CA GLU A 515 -2.30 -3.14 -33.57
C GLU A 515 -0.94 -3.70 -33.14
N SER A 516 -0.08 -2.85 -32.57
CA SER A 516 1.27 -3.24 -32.17
C SER A 516 1.27 -4.37 -31.12
N LYS A 517 2.41 -5.07 -31.01
CA LYS A 517 2.60 -6.06 -29.93
C LYS A 517 2.58 -5.42 -28.54
N HIS A 518 2.94 -4.14 -28.40
CA HIS A 518 2.84 -3.44 -27.13
C HIS A 518 1.38 -3.33 -26.67
N GLY A 519 0.49 -2.83 -27.55
CA GLY A 519 -0.94 -2.73 -27.26
C GLY A 519 -1.59 -4.09 -27.07
N THR A 520 -1.26 -5.08 -27.90
CA THR A 520 -1.78 -6.44 -27.74
C THR A 520 -1.44 -7.05 -26.36
N ILE A 521 -0.20 -6.88 -25.88
CA ILE A 521 0.20 -7.36 -24.54
C ILE A 521 -0.51 -6.56 -23.44
N TYR A 522 -0.64 -5.24 -23.61
CA TYR A 522 -1.42 -4.40 -22.69
C TYR A 522 -2.88 -4.88 -22.57
N HIS A 523 -3.55 -5.19 -23.67
CA HIS A 523 -4.92 -5.69 -23.63
C HIS A 523 -5.03 -7.06 -22.95
N ALA A 524 -4.03 -7.92 -23.13
CA ALA A 524 -4.00 -9.25 -22.53
C ALA A 524 -3.70 -9.23 -21.02
N GLU A 525 -2.82 -8.34 -20.56
CA GLU A 525 -2.24 -8.40 -19.20
C GLU A 525 -2.48 -7.14 -18.35
N GLY A 526 -2.83 -6.01 -18.96
CA GLY A 526 -2.84 -4.68 -18.34
C GLY A 526 -3.77 -4.54 -17.13
N GLN A 527 -4.83 -5.36 -17.05
CA GLN A 527 -5.71 -5.40 -15.89
C GLN A 527 -4.98 -5.89 -14.61
N GLY A 528 -3.98 -6.75 -14.76
CA GLY A 528 -3.19 -7.29 -13.65
C GLY A 528 -1.99 -6.43 -13.23
N TRP A 529 -1.69 -5.36 -13.97
CA TRP A 529 -0.52 -4.51 -13.72
C TRP A 529 -0.72 -3.56 -12.53
N ASN A 530 0.39 -3.16 -11.93
CA ASN A 530 0.39 -2.19 -10.84
C ASN A 530 0.51 -0.76 -11.38
N TRP A 531 -0.62 -0.11 -11.62
CA TRP A 531 -0.67 1.23 -12.23
C TRP A 531 -0.23 2.38 -11.32
N ASN A 532 -0.13 2.14 -10.00
CA ASN A 532 0.29 3.15 -9.04
C ASN A 532 1.07 2.53 -7.87
N PRO A 533 2.34 2.16 -8.09
CA PRO A 533 3.17 1.56 -7.05
C PRO A 533 3.35 2.48 -5.84
N ASP A 534 3.43 1.89 -4.65
CA ASP A 534 3.51 2.62 -3.37
C ASP A 534 4.78 3.50 -3.25
N ASP A 535 5.87 3.13 -3.94
CA ASP A 535 7.11 3.91 -4.03
C ASP A 535 7.08 4.99 -5.13
N GLY A 536 5.98 5.08 -5.89
CA GLY A 536 5.80 5.99 -7.02
C GLY A 536 6.58 5.62 -8.29
N ALA A 537 7.51 4.67 -8.21
CA ALA A 537 8.38 4.27 -9.31
C ALA A 537 7.66 3.25 -10.20
N TRP A 538 7.03 3.69 -11.28
CA TRP A 538 6.34 2.77 -12.19
C TRP A 538 7.35 2.16 -13.18
N GLN A 539 7.76 0.91 -12.96
CA GLN A 539 8.93 0.30 -13.60
C GLN A 539 8.58 -0.87 -14.54
N ALA A 540 9.27 -0.93 -15.68
CA ALA A 540 9.17 -2.04 -16.62
C ALA A 540 9.65 -3.36 -15.97
N GLY A 541 8.97 -4.46 -16.28
CA GLY A 541 9.24 -5.81 -15.75
C GLY A 541 8.76 -6.03 -14.31
N ARG A 542 8.64 -4.97 -13.50
CA ARG A 542 8.12 -5.02 -12.13
C ARG A 542 6.63 -4.72 -12.05
N ASP A 543 6.22 -3.61 -12.66
CA ASP A 543 4.86 -3.07 -12.54
C ASP A 543 4.05 -3.22 -13.83
N TYR A 544 4.72 -3.27 -14.99
CA TYR A 544 4.13 -3.51 -16.31
C TYR A 544 5.10 -4.29 -17.20
N ARG A 545 4.55 -5.06 -18.16
CA ARG A 545 5.36 -5.85 -19.11
C ARG A 545 5.56 -5.14 -20.46
N ALA A 546 4.54 -4.46 -20.96
CA ALA A 546 4.60 -3.71 -22.22
C ALA A 546 4.39 -2.21 -21.97
N PRO A 547 5.07 -1.33 -22.72
CA PRO A 547 4.96 0.11 -22.54
C PRO A 547 3.59 0.61 -23.02
N THR A 548 3.07 1.67 -22.38
CA THR A 548 1.92 2.46 -22.86
C THR A 548 2.37 3.78 -23.48
N CYS A 549 1.42 4.58 -23.98
CA CYS A 549 1.64 5.96 -24.42
C CYS A 549 2.41 6.77 -23.36
N ALA A 550 1.94 6.70 -22.11
CA ALA A 550 2.54 7.40 -20.99
C ALA A 550 3.94 6.84 -20.64
N THR A 551 4.19 5.53 -20.77
CA THR A 551 5.52 4.94 -20.57
C THR A 551 6.56 5.59 -21.48
N CYS A 552 6.24 5.70 -22.77
CA CYS A 552 7.17 6.22 -23.76
C CYS A 552 7.33 7.75 -23.67
N HIS A 553 6.23 8.48 -23.51
CA HIS A 553 6.24 9.93 -23.72
C HIS A 553 6.33 10.77 -22.43
N MET A 554 5.96 10.24 -21.26
CA MET A 554 5.79 11.09 -20.06
C MET A 554 6.37 10.51 -18.76
N SER A 555 6.19 9.21 -18.53
CA SER A 555 6.59 8.52 -17.30
C SER A 555 8.10 8.34 -17.22
N ALA A 556 8.64 8.22 -16.00
CA ALA A 556 10.05 7.95 -15.80
C ALA A 556 10.46 6.60 -16.42
N ALA A 557 11.67 6.54 -16.94
CA ALA A 557 12.22 5.37 -17.62
C ALA A 557 13.74 5.36 -17.49
N ALA A 558 14.31 4.32 -16.86
CA ALA A 558 15.74 4.30 -16.50
C ALA A 558 16.18 5.61 -15.80
N TYR A 559 17.09 6.38 -16.39
CA TYR A 559 17.51 7.69 -15.88
C TYR A 559 16.67 8.87 -16.40
N VAL A 560 15.72 8.63 -17.32
CA VAL A 560 14.86 9.67 -17.89
C VAL A 560 13.76 10.02 -16.88
N PRO A 561 13.68 11.28 -16.41
CA PRO A 561 12.70 11.68 -15.41
C PRO A 561 11.29 11.79 -16.01
N VAL A 562 10.28 11.85 -15.13
CA VAL A 562 8.91 12.20 -15.50
C VAL A 562 8.88 13.61 -16.10
N THR A 563 8.11 13.81 -17.16
CA THR A 563 7.86 15.13 -17.74
C THR A 563 6.41 15.30 -18.15
N HIS A 564 5.86 16.50 -17.94
CA HIS A 564 4.60 16.96 -18.55
C HIS A 564 4.84 17.78 -19.82
N ASP A 565 6.09 17.89 -20.28
CA ASP A 565 6.44 18.48 -21.55
C ASP A 565 6.54 17.40 -22.63
N VAL A 566 5.44 17.17 -23.34
CA VAL A 566 5.36 16.18 -24.43
C VAL A 566 6.15 16.58 -25.69
N THR A 567 6.79 17.75 -25.68
CA THR A 567 7.78 18.12 -26.71
C THR A 567 9.10 17.37 -26.53
N GLU A 568 9.38 16.93 -25.29
CA GLU A 568 10.51 16.06 -25.00
C GLU A 568 10.30 14.66 -25.58
N ARG A 569 11.40 13.92 -25.74
CA ARG A 569 11.50 12.55 -26.28
C ARG A 569 11.10 12.41 -27.75
N LEU A 570 10.86 13.52 -28.45
CA LEU A 570 10.59 13.54 -29.88
C LEU A 570 11.87 13.84 -30.69
N ALA A 571 12.24 12.93 -31.59
CA ALA A 571 13.37 13.12 -32.51
C ALA A 571 12.96 13.65 -33.90
N TRP A 572 11.66 13.59 -34.19
CA TRP A 572 11.04 13.97 -35.46
C TRP A 572 9.71 14.66 -35.21
N GLU A 573 9.37 15.62 -36.07
CA GLU A 573 8.03 16.18 -36.16
C GLU A 573 7.24 15.42 -37.23
N LEU A 574 6.48 14.41 -36.84
CA LEU A 574 5.76 13.55 -37.77
C LEU A 574 4.42 14.16 -38.24
N GLN A 575 3.89 15.15 -37.51
CA GLN A 575 2.65 15.84 -37.90
C GLN A 575 2.85 16.79 -39.10
N ALA A 576 4.10 17.20 -39.34
CA ALA A 576 4.43 18.14 -40.40
C ALA A 576 4.25 17.50 -41.79
N PRO A 577 3.84 18.29 -42.82
CA PRO A 577 3.73 17.81 -44.19
C PRO A 577 5.02 17.17 -44.69
N LEU A 578 6.11 17.93 -44.68
CA LEU A 578 7.47 17.40 -44.75
C LEU A 578 7.89 17.05 -43.32
N THR A 579 8.32 15.80 -43.08
CA THR A 579 8.86 15.46 -41.77
C THR A 579 10.21 16.15 -41.56
N VAL A 580 10.30 16.94 -40.50
CA VAL A 580 11.45 17.77 -40.13
C VAL A 580 11.88 17.48 -38.70
N ARG A 581 13.03 18.02 -38.27
CA ARG A 581 13.41 17.96 -36.86
C ARG A 581 12.49 18.89 -36.04
N PRO A 582 12.23 18.58 -34.75
CA PRO A 582 11.34 19.40 -33.92
C PRO A 582 11.70 20.90 -33.86
N LYS A 583 12.99 21.24 -33.92
CA LYS A 583 13.47 22.63 -33.97
C LYS A 583 13.19 23.33 -35.31
N GLU A 584 13.02 22.57 -36.39
CA GLU A 584 12.77 23.08 -37.75
C GLU A 584 11.27 23.23 -38.03
N PHE A 585 10.40 22.81 -37.11
CA PHE A 585 8.96 22.97 -37.25
C PHE A 585 8.55 24.42 -36.97
N ALA A 586 8.53 25.24 -38.02
CA ALA A 586 8.28 26.69 -37.95
C ALA A 586 7.06 27.14 -37.11
N PRO A 587 5.91 26.43 -37.10
CA PRO A 587 4.77 26.82 -36.27
C PRO A 587 5.05 26.83 -34.77
N PHE A 588 5.91 25.91 -34.32
CA PHE A 588 6.40 25.78 -32.95
C PHE A 588 7.78 25.12 -32.91
N PRO A 589 8.86 25.91 -33.07
CA PRO A 589 10.23 25.40 -33.04
C PRO A 589 10.55 24.88 -31.64
N ALA A 590 10.76 23.57 -31.49
CA ALA A 590 11.09 22.99 -30.20
C ALA A 590 12.44 23.51 -29.68
N ASN A 591 12.51 23.84 -28.38
CA ASN A 591 13.74 24.24 -27.71
C ASN A 591 14.56 23.03 -27.19
N THR A 592 14.46 21.89 -27.88
CA THR A 592 15.12 20.63 -27.53
C THR A 592 16.09 20.20 -28.63
N ASP A 593 17.13 19.46 -28.27
CA ASP A 593 18.01 18.80 -29.24
C ASP A 593 17.47 17.41 -29.55
N TRP A 594 17.14 17.15 -30.82
CA TRP A 594 16.59 15.87 -31.26
C TRP A 594 17.48 14.68 -30.94
N ARG A 595 18.81 14.85 -30.83
CA ARG A 595 19.74 13.77 -30.47
C ARG A 595 19.56 13.39 -29.01
N VAL A 596 19.48 14.39 -28.13
CA VAL A 596 19.20 14.19 -26.70
C VAL A 596 17.83 13.54 -26.52
N GLU A 597 16.82 14.01 -27.26
CA GLU A 597 15.48 13.42 -27.19
C GLU A 597 15.42 11.99 -27.77
N ARG A 598 16.17 11.69 -28.83
CA ARG A 598 16.34 10.33 -29.35
C ARG A 598 16.99 9.43 -28.31
N ASP A 599 18.04 9.90 -27.64
CA ASP A 599 18.73 9.12 -26.60
C ASP A 599 17.81 8.83 -25.42
N LYS A 600 17.03 9.81 -24.95
CA LYS A 600 16.00 9.58 -23.93
C LYS A 600 15.01 8.49 -24.36
N MET A 601 14.52 8.54 -25.61
CA MET A 601 13.59 7.52 -26.11
C MET A 601 14.26 6.13 -26.22
N LYS A 602 15.53 6.05 -26.65
CA LYS A 602 16.28 4.79 -26.63
C LYS A 602 16.36 4.19 -25.23
N GLN A 603 16.56 5.01 -24.19
CA GLN A 603 16.55 4.50 -22.81
C GLN A 603 15.22 3.90 -22.38
N VAL A 604 14.09 4.44 -22.86
CA VAL A 604 12.79 3.82 -22.63
C VAL A 604 12.80 2.39 -23.18
N CYS A 605 13.26 2.20 -24.42
CA CYS A 605 13.33 0.90 -25.07
C CYS A 605 14.29 -0.07 -24.36
N LEU A 606 15.43 0.42 -23.89
CA LEU A 606 16.48 -0.37 -23.24
C LEU A 606 16.07 -0.98 -21.89
N GLN A 607 14.94 -0.55 -21.32
CA GLN A 607 14.38 -1.22 -20.15
C GLN A 607 13.91 -2.66 -20.47
N CYS A 608 13.61 -2.96 -21.75
CA CYS A 608 13.08 -4.25 -22.18
C CYS A 608 13.85 -4.88 -23.36
N HIS A 609 14.54 -4.08 -24.17
CA HIS A 609 15.19 -4.52 -25.40
C HIS A 609 16.71 -4.34 -25.37
N ALA A 610 17.41 -5.18 -26.13
CA ALA A 610 18.85 -5.02 -26.33
C ALA A 610 19.17 -3.82 -27.22
N GLN A 611 20.32 -3.20 -26.99
CA GLN A 611 20.82 -2.03 -27.73
C GLN A 611 20.76 -2.20 -29.25
N GLN A 612 21.22 -3.35 -29.76
CA GLN A 612 21.21 -3.62 -31.20
C GLN A 612 19.80 -3.56 -31.80
N TRP A 613 18.81 -4.13 -31.11
CA TRP A 613 17.43 -4.11 -31.57
C TRP A 613 16.86 -2.69 -31.54
N THR A 614 17.14 -1.95 -30.46
CA THR A 614 16.71 -0.55 -30.32
C THR A 614 17.29 0.34 -31.41
N ASP A 615 18.59 0.22 -31.70
CA ASP A 615 19.23 0.99 -32.75
C ASP A 615 18.70 0.64 -34.14
N ALA A 616 18.46 -0.64 -34.42
CA ALA A 616 17.88 -1.09 -35.68
C ALA A 616 16.45 -0.55 -35.87
N HIS A 617 15.61 -0.57 -34.83
CA HIS A 617 14.26 0.02 -34.89
C HIS A 617 14.31 1.49 -35.33
N PHE A 618 15.17 2.27 -34.68
CA PHE A 618 15.30 3.69 -34.99
C PHE A 618 15.94 3.97 -36.35
N ALA A 619 16.89 3.14 -36.80
CA ALA A 619 17.44 3.23 -38.15
C ALA A 619 16.36 2.96 -39.21
N ASN A 620 15.48 1.96 -38.99
CA ASN A 620 14.37 1.66 -39.88
C ASN A 620 13.35 2.81 -39.92
N LEU A 621 13.03 3.41 -38.77
CA LEU A 621 12.19 4.61 -38.72
C LEU A 621 12.79 5.76 -39.53
N ASP A 622 14.09 6.03 -39.35
CA ASP A 622 14.79 7.10 -40.05
C ASP A 622 14.80 6.84 -41.58
N ALA A 623 14.95 5.59 -42.01
CA ALA A 623 14.84 5.20 -43.41
C ALA A 623 13.41 5.36 -43.98
N ALA A 624 12.38 4.98 -43.21
CA ALA A 624 10.98 5.16 -43.61
C ALA A 624 10.63 6.64 -43.80
N ILE A 625 11.12 7.51 -42.91
CA ILE A 625 10.96 8.97 -43.01
C ILE A 625 11.69 9.52 -44.23
N ALA A 626 12.94 9.08 -44.47
CA ALA A 626 13.70 9.49 -45.64
C ALA A 626 13.00 9.08 -46.94
N ASN A 627 12.49 7.86 -47.02
CA ASN A 627 11.70 7.37 -48.15
C ASN A 627 10.43 8.19 -48.35
N TYR A 628 9.65 8.44 -47.29
CA TYR A 628 8.47 9.29 -47.38
C TYR A 628 8.81 10.68 -47.96
N ASN A 629 9.81 11.34 -47.37
CA ASN A 629 10.19 12.70 -47.74
C ASN A 629 10.70 12.77 -49.18
N ALA A 630 11.57 11.84 -49.59
CA ALA A 630 12.24 11.86 -50.89
C ALA A 630 11.37 11.32 -52.04
N THR A 631 10.63 10.24 -51.80
CA THR A 631 9.89 9.53 -52.85
C THR A 631 8.49 10.10 -53.06
N TYR A 632 7.84 10.58 -51.99
CA TYR A 632 6.43 10.98 -52.04
C TYR A 632 6.27 12.49 -51.90
N TYR A 633 6.67 13.05 -50.75
CA TYR A 633 6.32 14.44 -50.46
C TYR A 633 7.02 15.46 -51.38
N LYS A 634 8.35 15.42 -51.47
CA LYS A 634 9.12 16.42 -52.24
C LYS A 634 8.76 16.45 -53.73
N PRO A 635 8.68 15.30 -54.45
CA PRO A 635 8.32 15.31 -55.87
C PRO A 635 6.90 15.81 -56.09
N THR A 636 5.93 15.37 -55.28
CA THR A 636 4.55 15.80 -55.43
C THR A 636 4.37 17.27 -55.07
N LYS A 637 5.05 17.78 -54.05
CA LYS A 637 5.05 19.22 -53.72
C LYS A 637 5.62 20.06 -54.86
N ALA A 638 6.72 19.62 -55.49
CA ALA A 638 7.30 20.30 -56.64
C ALA A 638 6.35 20.33 -57.84
N LEU A 639 5.60 19.23 -58.08
CA LEU A 639 4.54 19.18 -59.08
C LEU A 639 3.44 20.20 -58.78
N MET A 640 2.89 20.19 -57.55
CA MET A 640 1.87 21.16 -57.13
C MET A 640 2.34 22.60 -57.32
N ASP A 641 3.57 22.92 -56.88
CA ASP A 641 4.17 24.24 -57.05
C ASP A 641 4.30 24.65 -58.51
N SER A 642 4.65 23.71 -59.40
CA SER A 642 4.73 23.99 -60.83
C SER A 642 3.36 24.36 -61.42
N LEU A 643 2.28 23.69 -60.99
CA LEU A 643 0.92 23.96 -61.45
C LEU A 643 0.42 25.33 -60.95
N TYR A 644 0.67 25.66 -59.68
CA TYR A 644 0.38 27.00 -59.15
C TYR A 644 1.18 28.10 -59.87
N ASN A 645 2.45 27.86 -60.19
CA ASN A 645 3.29 28.83 -60.90
C ASN A 645 2.91 29.00 -62.36
N ALA A 646 2.40 27.96 -63.00
CA ALA A 646 1.82 28.01 -64.33
C ALA A 646 0.41 28.63 -64.38
N GLY A 647 -0.18 28.96 -63.22
CA GLY A 647 -1.56 29.46 -63.13
C GLY A 647 -2.62 28.40 -63.47
N LEU A 648 -2.24 27.13 -63.47
CA LEU A 648 -3.15 26.01 -63.70
C LEU A 648 -3.94 25.65 -62.43
N LEU A 649 -3.38 25.93 -61.26
CA LEU A 649 -4.08 25.92 -59.97
C LEU A 649 -4.23 27.35 -59.43
N SER A 650 -5.35 27.58 -58.76
CA SER A 650 -5.74 28.83 -58.11
C SER A 650 -4.98 29.04 -56.80
N LYS A 651 -4.31 30.19 -56.64
CA LYS A 651 -3.72 30.58 -55.35
C LYS A 651 -4.72 31.23 -54.39
N ARG A 652 -6.03 31.18 -54.70
CA ARG A 652 -7.06 31.91 -53.94
C ARG A 652 -7.43 31.19 -52.64
N SER A 653 -7.58 29.87 -52.68
CA SER A 653 -7.95 29.02 -51.55
C SER A 653 -7.33 27.66 -51.76
N TYR A 654 -6.90 27.00 -50.69
CA TYR A 654 -6.19 25.72 -50.71
C TYR A 654 -7.10 24.50 -50.94
N PHE A 655 -8.43 24.66 -50.87
CA PHE A 655 -9.38 23.56 -51.05
C PHE A 655 -10.39 23.83 -52.17
N ASP A 656 -10.08 24.75 -53.10
CA ASP A 656 -11.00 25.08 -54.18
C ASP A 656 -10.86 24.16 -55.41
N GLU A 657 -9.88 23.25 -55.43
CA GLU A 657 -9.68 22.30 -56.53
C GLU A 657 -9.40 20.85 -56.08
N ALA A 658 -9.91 19.87 -56.84
CA ALA A 658 -9.81 18.43 -56.52
C ALA A 658 -8.38 17.95 -56.19
N LEU A 659 -7.40 18.47 -56.92
CA LEU A 659 -6.01 18.06 -56.80
C LEU A 659 -5.39 18.48 -55.46
N GLU A 660 -5.85 19.60 -54.90
CA GLU A 660 -5.37 20.10 -53.61
C GLU A 660 -5.82 19.21 -52.46
N TRP A 661 -7.02 18.61 -52.57
CA TRP A 661 -7.53 17.63 -51.62
C TRP A 661 -6.71 16.33 -51.65
N GLU A 662 -6.43 15.81 -52.84
CA GLU A 662 -5.58 14.62 -52.97
C GLU A 662 -4.17 14.88 -52.41
N PHE A 663 -3.62 16.06 -52.66
CA PHE A 663 -2.33 16.45 -52.09
C PHE A 663 -2.39 16.63 -50.57
N TYR A 664 -3.45 17.24 -50.04
CA TYR A 664 -3.66 17.38 -48.60
C TYR A 664 -3.70 16.03 -47.92
N GLU A 665 -4.55 15.12 -48.38
CA GLU A 665 -4.70 13.79 -47.78
C GLU A 665 -3.46 12.91 -47.97
N LEU A 666 -2.69 13.11 -49.05
CA LEU A 666 -1.40 12.44 -49.26
C LEU A 666 -0.46 12.65 -48.06
N TRP A 667 -0.30 13.88 -47.59
CA TRP A 667 0.60 14.15 -46.47
C TRP A 667 -0.10 14.10 -45.11
N HIS A 668 -1.34 14.59 -45.02
CA HIS A 668 -2.10 14.75 -43.77
C HIS A 668 -2.63 13.42 -43.24
N HIS A 669 -3.11 12.53 -44.11
CA HIS A 669 -3.61 11.22 -43.69
C HIS A 669 -2.55 10.15 -43.94
N GLU A 670 -2.33 9.79 -45.20
CA GLU A 670 -1.55 8.58 -45.52
C GLU A 670 -0.07 8.73 -45.16
N GLY A 671 0.49 9.93 -45.34
CA GLY A 671 1.85 10.25 -44.93
C GLY A 671 2.05 10.11 -43.43
N ARG A 672 1.16 10.69 -42.63
CA ARG A 672 1.22 10.59 -41.17
C ARG A 672 1.07 9.14 -40.72
N ARG A 673 0.08 8.40 -41.25
CA ARG A 673 -0.12 6.96 -40.97
C ARG A 673 1.12 6.13 -41.25
N ALA A 674 1.73 6.27 -42.43
CA ALA A 674 2.91 5.52 -42.81
C ALA A 674 4.07 5.71 -41.83
N ARG A 675 4.36 6.97 -41.47
CA ARG A 675 5.48 7.33 -40.58
C ARG A 675 5.20 7.00 -39.12
N MET A 676 3.99 7.26 -38.64
CA MET A 676 3.60 6.96 -37.26
C MET A 676 3.48 5.44 -37.03
N GLY A 677 2.95 4.70 -38.01
CA GLY A 677 2.91 3.23 -37.99
C GLY A 677 4.30 2.62 -37.92
N ALA A 678 5.25 3.14 -38.73
CA ALA A 678 6.65 2.74 -38.65
C ALA A 678 7.28 3.08 -37.28
N ALA A 679 6.96 4.25 -36.70
CA ALA A 679 7.53 4.70 -35.43
C ALA A 679 7.11 3.82 -34.24
N MET A 680 5.86 3.36 -34.24
CA MET A 680 5.23 2.65 -33.13
C MET A 680 4.96 1.15 -33.42
N MET A 681 5.58 0.60 -34.47
CA MET A 681 5.57 -0.83 -34.81
C MET A 681 4.18 -1.40 -35.13
N ALA A 682 3.41 -0.66 -35.92
CA ALA A 682 2.15 -1.10 -36.52
C ALA A 682 2.36 -1.35 -38.02
N PRO A 683 2.66 -2.59 -38.44
CA PRO A 683 2.96 -2.89 -39.84
C PRO A 683 1.79 -2.61 -40.80
N ASP A 684 0.54 -2.79 -40.38
CA ASP A 684 -0.62 -2.54 -41.24
C ASP A 684 -0.81 -1.03 -41.49
N TYR A 685 -0.68 -0.22 -40.43
CA TYR A 685 -0.68 1.25 -40.59
C TYR A 685 0.52 1.79 -41.36
N ALA A 686 1.69 1.16 -41.25
CA ALA A 686 2.86 1.54 -42.04
C ALA A 686 2.63 1.20 -43.53
N TRP A 687 2.06 0.04 -43.82
CA TRP A 687 1.93 -0.49 -45.18
C TRP A 687 0.56 -0.21 -45.79
N TRP A 688 -0.48 -0.93 -45.38
CA TRP A 688 -1.81 -0.93 -46.03
C TRP A 688 -2.54 0.39 -45.88
N HIS A 689 -2.52 1.00 -44.68
CA HIS A 689 -3.08 2.34 -44.49
C HIS A 689 -2.07 3.48 -44.72
N GLY A 690 -0.83 3.15 -45.10
CA GLY A 690 0.27 4.10 -45.22
C GLY A 690 0.89 4.11 -46.62
N PHE A 691 2.03 3.44 -46.79
CA PHE A 691 2.78 3.45 -48.06
C PHE A 691 1.99 2.92 -49.27
N TYR A 692 1.02 2.03 -49.06
CA TYR A 692 0.12 1.55 -50.10
C TYR A 692 -0.79 2.69 -50.59
N GLU A 693 -1.49 3.37 -49.68
CA GLU A 693 -2.37 4.50 -50.01
C GLU A 693 -1.61 5.70 -50.57
N LEU A 694 -0.39 5.96 -50.07
CA LEU A 694 0.51 6.97 -50.64
C LEU A 694 0.77 6.75 -52.12
N LYS A 695 0.97 5.50 -52.56
CA LYS A 695 1.19 5.18 -53.97
C LYS A 695 -0.05 5.46 -54.81
N HIS A 696 -1.23 5.04 -54.32
CA HIS A 696 -2.51 5.31 -55.00
C HIS A 696 -2.74 6.81 -55.18
N ARG A 697 -2.51 7.60 -54.14
CA ARG A 697 -2.66 9.06 -54.21
C ARG A 697 -1.68 9.70 -55.17
N VAL A 698 -0.40 9.31 -55.15
CA VAL A 698 0.57 9.85 -56.12
C VAL A 698 0.16 9.54 -57.56
N VAL A 699 -0.34 8.33 -57.84
CA VAL A 699 -0.85 7.99 -59.19
C VAL A 699 -2.03 8.88 -59.57
N ARG A 700 -3.01 9.07 -58.68
CA ARG A 700 -4.16 9.96 -58.93
C ARG A 700 -3.74 11.41 -59.14
N ILE A 701 -2.83 11.92 -58.32
CA ILE A 701 -2.31 13.29 -58.43
C ILE A 701 -1.61 13.50 -59.78
N ASN A 702 -0.76 12.56 -60.20
CA ASN A 702 -0.09 12.66 -61.50
C ASN A 702 -1.10 12.65 -62.66
N GLN A 703 -2.09 11.76 -62.62
CA GLN A 703 -3.12 11.70 -63.67
C GLN A 703 -3.93 13.00 -63.74
N GLN A 704 -4.41 13.51 -62.60
CA GLN A 704 -5.16 14.77 -62.55
C GLN A 704 -4.31 15.98 -62.99
N ALA A 705 -3.03 16.01 -62.62
CA ALA A 705 -2.10 17.05 -63.08
C ALA A 705 -1.91 17.03 -64.61
N GLU A 706 -1.75 15.85 -65.21
CA GLU A 706 -1.67 15.70 -66.67
C GLU A 706 -2.94 16.15 -67.38
N GLU A 707 -4.12 15.81 -66.83
CA GLU A 707 -5.41 16.25 -67.37
C GLU A 707 -5.58 17.78 -67.28
N LEU A 708 -5.18 18.38 -66.16
CA LEU A 708 -5.23 19.82 -65.95
C LEU A 708 -4.32 20.57 -66.94
N GLN A 709 -3.11 20.05 -67.17
CA GLN A 709 -2.17 20.60 -68.15
C GLN A 709 -2.69 20.53 -69.59
N LYS A 710 -3.46 19.49 -69.95
CA LYS A 710 -4.09 19.35 -71.27
C LYS A 710 -5.26 20.32 -71.46
N ASN A 711 -6.11 20.46 -70.45
CA ASN A 711 -7.38 21.21 -70.56
C ASN A 711 -7.22 22.72 -70.27
N GLN A 712 -6.13 23.13 -69.64
CA GLN A 712 -5.78 24.53 -69.29
C GLN A 712 -6.88 25.32 -68.56
N LYS A 713 -7.79 24.64 -67.86
CA LYS A 713 -8.88 25.28 -67.12
C LYS A 713 -9.00 24.69 -65.72
N PRO A 714 -8.75 25.48 -64.65
CA PRO A 714 -9.02 25.05 -63.29
C PRO A 714 -10.53 24.83 -63.08
N SER A 715 -10.89 23.73 -62.41
CA SER A 715 -12.27 23.40 -62.06
C SER A 715 -12.52 23.75 -60.60
N LEU A 716 -12.99 24.98 -60.38
CA LEU A 716 -13.17 25.52 -59.03
C LEU A 716 -14.46 25.03 -58.37
N TYR A 717 -14.35 24.50 -57.16
CA TYR A 717 -15.45 24.25 -56.25
C TYR A 717 -15.99 25.57 -55.69
N LYS A 718 -17.09 26.06 -56.27
CA LYS A 718 -17.69 27.36 -55.91
C LYS A 718 -18.51 27.35 -54.62
N LYS A 719 -18.97 26.17 -54.17
CA LYS A 719 -19.86 26.04 -53.01
C LYS A 719 -19.31 24.96 -52.08
N PHE A 720 -19.05 25.36 -50.84
CA PHE A 720 -18.72 24.47 -49.74
C PHE A 720 -19.84 24.52 -48.70
N PRO A 721 -20.39 23.36 -48.29
CA PRO A 721 -21.39 23.33 -47.23
C PRO A 721 -20.77 23.82 -45.93
N GLY A 722 -21.46 24.73 -45.23
CA GLY A 722 -21.02 25.19 -43.92
C GLY A 722 -19.74 26.03 -43.91
N ARG A 723 -19.31 26.58 -45.05
CA ARG A 723 -18.14 27.49 -45.10
C ARG A 723 -18.32 28.65 -44.12
N PHE A 724 -17.34 28.91 -43.26
CA PHE A 724 -17.31 30.11 -42.43
C PHE A 724 -17.19 31.34 -43.33
N GLU A 725 -18.20 32.21 -43.30
CA GLU A 725 -18.05 33.57 -43.79
C GLU A 725 -17.26 34.32 -42.71
N GLN A 726 -16.03 34.73 -43.05
CA GLN A 726 -15.19 35.54 -42.17
C GLN A 726 -15.68 36.98 -42.12
#